data_AF-A0A284QN80-F1
#
_entry.id   AF-A0A284QN80-F1
#
_cell.length_a   1.000
_cell.length_b   1.000
_cell.length_c   1.000
_cell.angle_alpha   90.00
_cell.angle_beta   90.00
_cell.angle_gamma   90.00
#
_symmetry.space_group_name_H-M   'P 1'
#
loop_
_entity.id
_entity.type
_entity.pdbx_description
1 polymer ?
#
loop_
_entity_poly.entity_id
_entity_poly.type
_entity_poly.pdbx_seq_one_letter_code
_entity_poly.pdbx_strand_id
1 'polypeptide(L)'
;MLLSPLFFVVCLTCPALVRSAFYPAAPPLAVRSPYFQCYFDTRNGSKVTYQRPQYWNERVLGWSGWIRIDNSTFRLWGNFGPTIANLTGFEVTPTRTIFSIQANTANVNVTFLSPIEPSNLVLQSLPFSYVYIDVESNDGQEHSIQLFTDIDTGADSNSIAEWRTTRTNFSTIHQATRQTRQNMQETNDIAEDATVYYAFPITGGYKDVGDDFIRNGALFDSEDNNFRRIGDNVPVLGYAINLNNITKTTPSVVWAIGLVRDSVTRFYSTSDTANNSRSPYFQTTYNTVSDAIDFFLRDFPDAKQRAIDLDLKVMSDASQISDNYADLVALAARQALTIDITVSQDNEGQWNRSDVMAFMRDMDNLPSRRVNPVEILYATFPAYLYFNSTWAGYLLEPLLRYQQSLQYTKTYAAPDLGQPYPNVDGNNSPSPSRAIEDSGNMLIMGWAHARFSGDGPMISRYYDLYKQWADYLVNFTLSSNNYMDADELNYTKMTNLAILGIIGIKAMSEISQALENSQDAEIYSPKAELYVKQWQTWAGSTSHLLSTYGAAADSSSWSLVYNLFADKLLGTALVDSFIYNNQDNFYSHEAESTFAKYGIPYDSGVTNEAKTHWIMFAAGASSDTAVRDTLVTLVHAKVGSNTSAGVFPLSYDPSNGSTISGRASPGQGAVFSLMALSLQNMTVSGSSKIGAIAGDVVGGLAALTLLVFGVLMYRRRQWRKHNQRSGSVTPFFMGVFRQHRSPKHENEPATTSEIYDLHGPYGTQHPYPQTGQRSGKRGQPIILSRSSPEPIAVVSTTASGSSSVNRSGASDSDNNNPTIQLRSEMENLRREVDEMRARNLYEPPPQYA
;
A
#
# COMPACT_ATOMS: atom_id res chain seq x y z
N MET A 1 19.52 16.67 -57.53
CA MET A 1 18.54 17.48 -56.78
C MET A 1 17.57 16.50 -56.14
N LEU A 2 17.58 16.39 -54.81
CA LEU A 2 16.72 15.48 -54.05
C LEU A 2 15.92 16.34 -53.06
N LEU A 3 14.60 16.23 -53.11
CA LEU A 3 13.68 16.87 -52.17
C LEU A 3 13.43 15.91 -51.01
N SER A 4 13.65 16.38 -49.79
CA SER A 4 13.34 15.65 -48.55
C SER A 4 12.05 16.22 -47.93
N PRO A 5 11.11 15.39 -47.46
CA PRO A 5 9.91 15.89 -46.80
C PRO A 5 10.20 16.35 -45.37
N LEU A 6 9.65 17.49 -44.97
CA LEU A 6 9.61 17.92 -43.57
C LEU A 6 8.68 17.00 -42.77
N PHE A 7 9.19 16.40 -41.70
CA PHE A 7 8.35 15.85 -40.64
C PHE A 7 7.91 16.98 -39.71
N PHE A 8 6.62 17.34 -39.73
CA PHE A 8 6.04 18.20 -38.70
C PHE A 8 5.77 17.35 -37.46
N VAL A 9 6.57 17.54 -36.40
CA VAL A 9 6.25 17.01 -35.07
C VAL A 9 5.19 17.92 -34.46
N VAL A 10 3.94 17.45 -34.40
CA VAL A 10 2.88 18.11 -33.63
C VAL A 10 3.08 17.76 -32.16
N CYS A 11 3.63 18.71 -31.40
CA CYS A 11 3.58 18.63 -29.94
C CYS A 11 2.13 18.73 -29.49
N LEU A 12 1.53 17.58 -29.14
CA LEU A 12 0.26 17.51 -28.42
C LEU A 12 0.48 18.03 -27.00
N THR A 13 0.48 19.34 -26.83
CA THR A 13 0.24 19.97 -25.53
C THR A 13 -1.24 19.74 -25.19
N CYS A 14 -1.53 18.64 -24.50
CA CYS A 14 -2.82 18.47 -23.85
C CYS A 14 -2.95 19.63 -22.83
N PRO A 15 -3.96 20.52 -22.95
CA PRO A 15 -4.13 21.58 -21.98
C PRO A 15 -4.53 20.94 -20.66
N ALA A 16 -3.58 20.89 -19.72
CA ALA A 16 -3.87 20.49 -18.36
C ALA A 16 -4.95 21.45 -17.83
N LEU A 17 -6.16 20.91 -17.59
CA LEU A 17 -7.15 21.58 -16.77
C LEU A 17 -6.48 21.90 -15.44
N VAL A 18 -6.28 23.20 -15.16
CA VAL A 18 -5.67 23.66 -13.91
C VAL A 18 -6.69 23.44 -12.79
N ARG A 19 -6.73 22.20 -12.33
CA ARG A 19 -7.40 21.76 -11.12
C ARG A 19 -6.85 22.58 -9.95
N SER A 20 -7.72 23.03 -9.05
CA SER A 20 -7.26 23.70 -7.83
C SER A 20 -6.35 22.74 -7.06
N ALA A 21 -5.09 23.13 -6.84
CA ALA A 21 -4.08 22.22 -6.32
C ALA A 21 -4.46 21.70 -4.93
N PHE A 22 -4.50 20.38 -4.81
CA PHE A 22 -4.77 19.65 -3.59
C PHE A 22 -3.49 19.59 -2.74
N TYR A 23 -3.53 20.20 -1.55
CA TYR A 23 -2.38 20.30 -0.64
C TYR A 23 -2.67 19.56 0.68
N PRO A 24 -2.43 18.24 0.75
CA PRO A 24 -2.58 17.45 1.97
C PRO A 24 -1.49 17.80 2.98
N ALA A 25 -1.78 17.78 4.29
CA ALA A 25 -0.81 18.20 5.32
C ALA A 25 0.56 17.47 5.30
N ALA A 26 0.55 16.20 4.86
CA ALA A 26 1.70 15.30 4.93
C ALA A 26 1.74 14.32 3.73
N PRO A 27 2.07 14.78 2.50
CA PRO A 27 2.24 13.90 1.35
C PRO A 27 3.38 12.88 1.52
N PRO A 28 3.20 11.64 1.04
CA PRO A 28 4.23 10.59 1.08
C PRO A 28 5.37 10.89 0.09
N LEU A 29 6.61 10.65 0.51
CA LEU A 29 7.80 10.67 -0.34
C LEU A 29 8.29 9.23 -0.62
N ALA A 30 8.63 8.49 0.44
CA ALA A 30 9.10 7.11 0.35
C ALA A 30 8.30 6.24 1.33
N VAL A 31 7.35 5.44 0.82
CA VAL A 31 6.46 4.60 1.65
C VAL A 31 6.35 3.23 0.98
N ARG A 32 6.89 2.19 1.64
CA ARG A 32 7.03 0.84 1.08
C ARG A 32 6.73 -0.31 2.06
N SER A 33 6.87 -0.09 3.37
CA SER A 33 6.61 -1.09 4.41
C SER A 33 6.24 -0.42 5.75
N PRO A 34 5.84 -1.17 6.80
CA PRO A 34 5.53 -0.58 8.10
C PRO A 34 6.64 0.32 8.67
N TYR A 35 7.90 -0.05 8.47
CA TYR A 35 9.08 0.69 8.93
C TYR A 35 9.70 1.61 7.89
N PHE A 36 9.51 1.37 6.59
CA PHE A 36 10.02 2.26 5.55
C PHE A 36 8.94 3.24 5.11
N GLN A 37 8.87 4.36 5.83
CA GLN A 37 7.95 5.46 5.55
C GLN A 37 8.64 6.81 5.68
N CYS A 38 8.24 7.77 4.86
CA CYS A 38 8.77 9.13 4.83
C CYS A 38 7.74 10.03 4.16
N TYR A 39 7.39 11.12 4.83
CA TYR A 39 6.38 12.10 4.43
C TYR A 39 6.98 13.50 4.49
N PHE A 40 6.29 14.46 3.91
CA PHE A 40 6.75 15.84 3.87
C PHE A 40 5.73 16.80 4.48
N ASP A 41 6.14 17.68 5.37
CA ASP A 41 5.22 18.62 6.04
C ASP A 41 4.88 19.80 5.14
N THR A 42 3.61 19.93 4.75
CA THR A 42 3.11 21.07 3.96
C THR A 42 1.94 21.79 4.66
N ARG A 43 1.89 21.74 6.00
CA ARG A 43 0.91 22.50 6.81
C ARG A 43 0.88 23.99 6.44
N ASN A 44 -0.27 24.65 6.63
CA ASN A 44 -0.41 26.08 6.33
C ASN A 44 0.70 26.92 7.00
N GLY A 45 1.41 27.74 6.22
CA GLY A 45 2.56 28.53 6.66
C GLY A 45 3.93 27.82 6.54
N SER A 46 3.98 26.51 6.33
CA SER A 46 5.22 25.79 5.98
C SER A 46 5.67 26.18 4.57
N LYS A 47 6.88 26.74 4.45
CA LYS A 47 7.57 26.77 3.16
C LYS A 47 8.06 25.36 2.87
N VAL A 48 7.50 24.70 1.85
CA VAL A 48 7.81 23.31 1.52
C VAL A 48 9.33 23.11 1.37
N THR A 49 10.02 23.93 0.57
CA THR A 49 11.49 23.90 0.40
C THR A 49 12.34 24.29 1.65
N TYR A 50 11.70 24.45 2.82
CA TYR A 50 12.31 24.67 4.13
C TYR A 50 12.13 23.51 5.12
N GLN A 51 11.15 22.62 4.91
CA GLN A 51 10.87 21.56 5.86
C GLN A 51 11.81 20.35 5.71
N ARG A 52 12.09 19.68 6.84
CA ARG A 52 12.70 18.34 6.80
C ARG A 52 11.60 17.32 6.53
N PRO A 53 11.88 16.28 5.72
CA PRO A 53 11.04 15.09 5.70
C PRO A 53 10.88 14.50 7.10
N GLN A 54 9.75 13.84 7.33
CA GLN A 54 9.36 13.29 8.63
C GLN A 54 8.94 11.82 8.47
N TYR A 55 9.22 11.02 9.48
CA TYR A 55 8.59 9.71 9.69
C TYR A 55 7.12 9.91 10.07
N TRP A 56 6.32 8.84 10.04
CA TRP A 56 4.86 8.95 10.24
C TRP A 56 4.44 9.55 11.59
N ASN A 57 5.26 9.36 12.63
CA ASN A 57 5.06 9.92 13.98
C ASN A 57 5.69 11.32 14.17
N GLU A 58 5.79 12.11 13.09
CA GLU A 58 6.41 13.45 13.04
C GLU A 58 7.91 13.49 13.39
N ARG A 59 8.57 12.34 13.62
CA ARG A 59 10.02 12.31 13.83
C ARG A 59 10.74 12.81 12.57
N VAL A 60 11.48 13.90 12.73
CA VAL A 60 12.35 14.49 11.71
C VAL A 60 13.37 13.47 11.18
N LEU A 61 13.49 13.39 9.85
CA LEU A 61 14.48 12.58 9.13
C LEU A 61 15.53 13.50 8.47
N GLY A 62 16.74 13.01 8.27
CA GLY A 62 17.73 13.66 7.40
C GLY A 62 17.57 13.14 6.00
N TRP A 63 17.03 13.98 5.12
CA TRP A 63 17.08 13.79 3.69
C TRP A 63 17.00 15.16 3.03
N SER A 64 18.02 15.55 2.28
CA SER A 64 18.08 16.84 1.59
C SER A 64 18.54 16.69 0.14
N GLY A 65 18.27 17.71 -0.68
CA GLY A 65 18.71 17.72 -2.07
C GLY A 65 18.83 19.14 -2.62
N TRP A 66 19.97 19.42 -3.24
CA TRP A 66 20.41 20.76 -3.67
C TRP A 66 20.84 20.72 -5.15
N ILE A 67 20.75 21.88 -5.80
CA ILE A 67 21.26 22.13 -7.15
C ILE A 67 22.27 23.28 -7.11
N ARG A 68 23.31 23.22 -7.93
CA ARG A 68 24.30 24.29 -8.12
C ARG A 68 24.29 24.71 -9.58
N ILE A 69 24.13 26.01 -9.81
CA ILE A 69 23.93 26.64 -11.12
C ILE A 69 24.93 27.79 -11.21
N ASP A 70 25.89 27.71 -12.13
CA ASP A 70 26.91 28.77 -12.36
C ASP A 70 27.57 29.28 -11.07
N ASN A 71 27.96 28.33 -10.21
CA ASN A 71 28.55 28.53 -8.88
C ASN A 71 27.61 29.06 -7.78
N SER A 72 26.32 29.27 -8.06
CA SER A 72 25.30 29.57 -7.05
C SER A 72 24.56 28.30 -6.64
N THR A 73 24.54 27.97 -5.35
CA THR A 73 23.85 26.76 -4.85
C THR A 73 22.45 27.11 -4.32
N PHE A 74 21.47 26.27 -4.60
CA PHE A 74 20.08 26.38 -4.19
C PHE A 74 19.57 25.06 -3.60
N ARG A 75 18.71 25.13 -2.58
CA ARG A 75 18.09 23.97 -1.93
C ARG A 75 16.75 23.65 -2.59
N LEU A 76 16.59 22.39 -3.02
CA LEU A 76 15.35 21.86 -3.58
C LEU A 76 14.45 21.29 -2.48
N TRP A 77 14.99 20.51 -1.52
CA TRP A 77 14.26 20.07 -0.32
C TRP A 77 15.19 19.88 0.89
N GLY A 78 14.57 19.68 2.06
CA GLY A 78 15.24 19.56 3.35
C GLY A 78 15.38 20.91 4.08
N ASN A 79 16.02 20.88 5.24
CA ASN A 79 16.34 22.06 6.05
C ASN A 79 17.86 22.17 6.20
N PHE A 80 18.35 23.39 6.49
CA PHE A 80 19.77 23.79 6.46
C PHE A 80 20.40 23.73 5.06
N GLY A 81 21.63 24.24 4.93
CA GLY A 81 22.29 24.41 3.63
C GLY A 81 21.97 25.74 2.92
N PRO A 82 21.98 25.76 1.57
CA PRO A 82 22.08 26.98 0.75
C PRO A 82 20.74 27.72 0.53
N THR A 83 20.76 28.74 -0.34
CA THR A 83 19.59 29.59 -0.69
C THR A 83 18.39 28.75 -1.10
N ILE A 84 17.20 29.09 -0.60
CA ILE A 84 15.98 28.31 -0.84
C ILE A 84 15.48 28.52 -2.28
N ALA A 85 15.21 27.45 -3.02
CA ALA A 85 14.55 27.52 -4.33
C ALA A 85 13.03 27.73 -4.22
N ASN A 86 12.43 28.28 -5.28
CA ASN A 86 11.01 28.64 -5.29
C ASN A 86 10.16 27.43 -5.74
N LEU A 87 9.29 26.90 -4.86
CA LEU A 87 8.31 25.88 -5.27
C LEU A 87 7.18 26.57 -6.06
N THR A 88 6.98 26.16 -7.30
CA THR A 88 5.96 26.71 -8.21
C THR A 88 4.76 25.77 -8.38
N GLY A 89 4.94 24.47 -8.17
CA GLY A 89 3.89 23.45 -8.33
C GLY A 89 4.16 22.20 -7.51
N PHE A 90 3.10 21.44 -7.26
CA PHE A 90 3.11 20.24 -6.42
C PHE A 90 2.00 19.30 -6.88
N GLU A 91 2.31 18.02 -7.02
CA GLU A 91 1.37 16.97 -7.45
C GLU A 91 1.56 15.70 -6.61
N VAL A 92 0.45 15.06 -6.23
CA VAL A 92 0.43 13.71 -5.63
C VAL A 92 -0.38 12.80 -6.54
N THR A 93 0.23 11.67 -6.89
CA THR A 93 -0.41 10.55 -7.57
C THR A 93 -0.31 9.31 -6.68
N PRO A 94 -1.01 8.20 -7.00
CA PRO A 94 -0.92 6.96 -6.24
C PRO A 94 0.51 6.52 -5.94
N THR A 95 1.43 6.58 -6.92
CA THR A 95 2.83 6.14 -6.77
C THR A 95 3.87 7.26 -6.59
N ARG A 96 3.59 8.49 -7.06
CA ARG A 96 4.55 9.59 -7.14
C ARG A 96 4.14 10.84 -6.37
N THR A 97 5.13 11.57 -5.87
CA THR A 97 4.96 12.95 -5.39
C THR A 97 5.97 13.82 -6.13
N ILE A 98 5.50 14.89 -6.78
CA ILE A 98 6.28 15.68 -7.73
C ILE A 98 6.32 17.13 -7.23
N PHE A 99 7.52 17.69 -7.09
CA PHE A 99 7.76 19.10 -6.80
C PHE A 99 8.26 19.79 -8.06
N SER A 100 7.55 20.81 -8.55
CA SER A 100 8.04 21.69 -9.61
C SER A 100 8.65 22.94 -8.98
N ILE A 101 9.95 23.12 -9.19
CA ILE A 101 10.77 24.12 -8.50
C ILE A 101 11.47 25.00 -9.53
N GLN A 102 11.46 26.31 -9.31
CA GLN A 102 12.31 27.26 -10.02
C GLN A 102 13.54 27.60 -9.17
N ALA A 103 14.72 27.28 -9.70
CA ALA A 103 16.00 27.59 -9.09
C ALA A 103 16.78 28.49 -10.06
N ASN A 104 16.76 29.81 -9.85
CA ASN A 104 17.37 30.79 -10.75
C ASN A 104 16.92 30.58 -12.22
N THR A 105 17.87 30.37 -13.13
CA THR A 105 17.67 30.13 -14.57
C THR A 105 17.35 28.67 -14.92
N ALA A 106 17.07 27.81 -13.93
CA ALA A 106 16.64 26.43 -14.14
C ALA A 106 15.24 26.16 -13.59
N ASN A 107 14.47 25.38 -14.35
CA ASN A 107 13.29 24.67 -13.87
C ASN A 107 13.72 23.26 -13.47
N VAL A 108 13.25 22.79 -12.32
CA VAL A 108 13.67 21.53 -11.70
C VAL A 108 12.43 20.78 -11.24
N ASN A 109 12.21 19.59 -11.78
CA ASN A 109 11.19 18.67 -11.25
C ASN A 109 11.88 17.62 -10.37
N VAL A 110 11.53 17.58 -9.09
CA VAL A 110 11.96 16.52 -8.16
C VAL A 110 10.79 15.56 -8.00
N THR A 111 10.97 14.29 -8.38
CA THR A 111 9.95 13.25 -8.19
C THR A 111 10.41 12.21 -7.19
N PHE A 112 9.57 11.96 -6.19
CA PHE A 112 9.68 10.86 -5.25
C PHE A 112 8.73 9.76 -5.69
N LEU A 113 9.26 8.60 -6.08
CA LEU A 113 8.51 7.46 -6.59
C LEU A 113 8.65 6.28 -5.64
N SER A 114 7.54 5.86 -5.04
CA SER A 114 7.44 4.56 -4.37
C SER A 114 6.60 3.65 -5.25
N PRO A 115 7.20 2.69 -5.97
CA PRO A 115 6.47 1.82 -6.88
C PRO A 115 5.34 1.08 -6.16
N ILE A 116 4.21 0.93 -6.84
CA ILE A 116 3.16 -0.04 -6.52
C ILE A 116 3.16 -0.99 -7.71
N GLU A 117 3.33 -2.28 -7.47
CA GLU A 117 3.63 -3.28 -8.51
C GLU A 117 2.65 -4.46 -8.41
N PRO A 118 1.34 -4.27 -8.71
CA PRO A 118 0.30 -5.24 -8.39
C PRO A 118 0.48 -6.60 -9.06
N SER A 119 1.15 -6.64 -10.21
CA SER A 119 1.39 -7.85 -11.01
C SER A 119 2.63 -8.65 -10.58
N ASN A 120 3.48 -8.16 -9.67
CA ASN A 120 4.76 -8.80 -9.39
C ASN A 120 5.19 -8.70 -7.91
N LEU A 121 5.13 -9.83 -7.20
CA LEU A 121 5.51 -9.92 -5.78
C LEU A 121 6.99 -9.63 -5.52
N VAL A 122 7.90 -9.93 -6.45
CA VAL A 122 9.33 -9.61 -6.28
C VAL A 122 9.50 -8.09 -6.29
N LEU A 123 8.87 -7.39 -7.24
CA LEU A 123 8.95 -5.93 -7.34
C LEU A 123 8.21 -5.25 -6.19
N GLN A 124 7.00 -5.70 -5.83
CA GLN A 124 6.25 -5.13 -4.71
C GLN A 124 7.00 -5.29 -3.39
N SER A 125 7.73 -6.38 -3.17
CA SER A 125 8.48 -6.63 -1.93
C SER A 125 9.87 -6.01 -1.89
N LEU A 126 10.36 -5.37 -2.97
CA LEU A 126 11.63 -4.62 -2.93
C LEU A 126 11.49 -3.41 -2.00
N PRO A 127 12.24 -3.32 -0.88
CA PRO A 127 12.07 -2.27 0.13
C PRO A 127 12.80 -0.97 -0.26
N PHE A 128 12.61 -0.55 -1.51
CA PHE A 128 13.27 0.59 -2.13
C PHE A 128 12.24 1.55 -2.75
N SER A 129 12.61 2.83 -2.79
CA SER A 129 11.95 3.92 -3.51
C SER A 129 12.99 4.70 -4.31
N TYR A 130 12.56 5.36 -5.37
CA TYR A 130 13.40 6.27 -6.14
C TYR A 130 13.17 7.72 -5.72
N VAL A 131 14.22 8.52 -5.77
CA VAL A 131 14.10 9.97 -6.02
C VAL A 131 14.80 10.26 -7.33
N TYR A 132 14.17 11.03 -8.21
CA TYR A 132 14.81 11.48 -9.44
C TYR A 132 14.57 12.96 -9.72
N ILE A 133 15.50 13.56 -10.44
CA ILE A 133 15.51 14.99 -10.78
C ILE A 133 15.63 15.16 -12.29
N ASP A 134 14.71 15.93 -12.87
CA ASP A 134 14.78 16.44 -14.24
C ASP A 134 15.10 17.95 -14.18
N VAL A 135 16.12 18.42 -14.91
CA VAL A 135 16.56 19.83 -14.92
C VAL A 135 16.46 20.40 -16.34
N GLU A 136 15.91 21.60 -16.48
CA GLU A 136 15.77 22.33 -17.75
C GLU A 136 16.22 23.79 -17.60
N SER A 137 17.00 24.31 -18.55
CA SER A 137 17.33 25.75 -18.64
C SER A 137 16.09 26.55 -19.07
N ASN A 138 15.73 27.60 -18.33
CA ASN A 138 14.52 28.38 -18.53
C ASN A 138 14.73 29.74 -19.26
N ASP A 139 15.99 30.11 -19.52
CA ASP A 139 16.36 31.31 -20.32
C ASP A 139 16.95 30.98 -21.70
N GLY A 140 17.11 29.68 -22.00
CA GLY A 140 17.68 29.17 -23.25
C GLY A 140 19.21 29.29 -23.34
N GLN A 141 19.89 29.67 -22.27
CA GLN A 141 21.36 29.71 -22.18
C GLN A 141 21.94 28.40 -21.67
N GLU A 142 23.27 28.30 -21.80
CA GLU A 142 24.09 27.19 -21.32
C GLU A 142 24.50 27.43 -19.86
N HIS A 143 24.11 26.52 -18.95
CA HIS A 143 24.43 26.61 -17.52
C HIS A 143 25.20 25.40 -17.01
N SER A 144 26.18 25.65 -16.14
CA SER A 144 26.93 24.62 -15.42
C SER A 144 26.11 24.10 -14.24
N ILE A 145 25.67 22.84 -14.31
CA ILE A 145 24.78 22.22 -13.33
C ILE A 145 25.50 21.11 -12.55
N GLN A 146 25.41 21.18 -11.22
CA GLN A 146 25.71 20.07 -10.33
C GLN A 146 24.50 19.77 -9.44
N LEU A 147 24.28 18.51 -9.08
CA LEU A 147 23.25 18.07 -8.13
C LEU A 147 23.91 17.42 -6.92
N PHE A 148 23.31 17.58 -5.76
CA PHE A 148 23.71 16.95 -4.50
C PHE A 148 22.49 16.46 -3.74
N THR A 149 22.61 15.34 -3.03
CA THR A 149 21.57 14.84 -2.13
C THR A 149 22.18 13.88 -1.10
N ASP A 150 21.65 13.92 0.12
CA ASP A 150 22.11 13.12 1.25
C ASP A 150 20.98 12.61 2.13
N ILE A 151 21.29 11.58 2.94
CA ILE A 151 20.46 11.13 4.07
C ILE A 151 21.29 11.01 5.35
N ASP A 152 20.66 11.12 6.53
CA ASP A 152 21.32 10.77 7.80
C ASP A 152 21.28 9.26 8.10
N THR A 153 22.18 8.79 8.96
CA THR A 153 22.31 7.34 9.28
C THR A 153 21.29 6.81 10.29
N GLY A 154 20.16 7.51 10.50
CA GLY A 154 19.04 7.03 11.31
C GLY A 154 18.70 7.88 12.53
N ALA A 155 17.90 7.29 13.42
CA ALA A 155 16.99 8.06 14.28
C ALA A 155 17.27 8.02 15.80
N ASP A 156 18.03 7.05 16.31
CA ASP A 156 18.43 7.01 17.72
C ASP A 156 19.81 7.64 17.91
N SER A 157 19.82 8.90 18.37
CA SER A 157 21.04 9.68 18.60
C SER A 157 22.02 9.06 19.59
N ASN A 158 21.58 8.11 20.44
CA ASN A 158 22.45 7.44 21.40
C ASN A 158 23.17 6.21 20.83
N SER A 159 22.67 5.64 19.74
CA SER A 159 23.20 4.41 19.14
C SER A 159 24.43 4.66 18.30
N ILE A 160 25.41 3.75 18.40
CA ILE A 160 26.59 3.74 17.53
C ILE A 160 26.19 3.15 16.16
N ALA A 161 26.35 3.97 15.12
CA ALA A 161 26.19 3.53 13.74
C ALA A 161 27.51 3.01 13.17
N GLU A 162 27.43 1.90 12.44
CA GLU A 162 28.42 1.50 11.43
C GLU A 162 27.89 1.85 10.05
N TRP A 163 28.78 2.19 9.13
CA TRP A 163 28.46 2.43 7.73
C TRP A 163 29.56 1.86 6.83
N ARG A 164 29.23 1.59 5.58
CA ARG A 164 30.20 1.15 4.58
C ARG A 164 29.79 1.55 3.18
N THR A 165 30.79 1.74 2.34
CA THR A 165 30.67 1.85 0.89
C THR A 165 30.80 0.48 0.23
N THR A 166 29.94 0.20 -0.76
CA THR A 166 30.12 -0.92 -1.70
C THR A 166 30.02 -0.36 -3.12
N ARG A 167 30.99 -0.69 -3.99
CA ARG A 167 30.94 -0.34 -5.41
C ARG A 167 30.78 -1.63 -6.21
N THR A 168 29.75 -1.71 -7.04
CA THR A 168 29.54 -2.81 -8.00
C THR A 168 30.12 -2.41 -9.37
N ASN A 169 29.81 -3.17 -10.42
CA ASN A 169 30.11 -2.77 -11.80
C ASN A 169 29.13 -1.71 -12.35
N PHE A 170 28.11 -1.30 -11.58
CA PHE A 170 27.03 -0.43 -12.05
C PHE A 170 26.64 0.68 -11.07
N SER A 171 26.60 0.38 -9.77
CA SER A 171 26.25 1.35 -8.73
C SER A 171 27.35 1.54 -7.70
N THR A 172 27.34 2.73 -7.12
CA THR A 172 27.98 3.05 -5.86
C THR A 172 26.87 2.99 -4.80
N ILE A 173 27.07 2.24 -3.71
CA ILE A 173 26.07 1.98 -2.68
C ILE A 173 26.65 2.39 -1.31
N HIS A 174 26.00 3.35 -0.66
CA HIS A 174 26.19 3.67 0.75
C HIS A 174 25.22 2.83 1.58
N GLN A 175 25.65 2.40 2.77
CA GLN A 175 24.72 1.85 3.75
C GLN A 175 25.14 2.16 5.18
N ALA A 176 24.16 2.22 6.08
CA ALA A 176 24.38 2.35 7.52
C ALA A 176 23.42 1.48 8.34
N THR A 177 23.86 1.07 9.52
CA THR A 177 23.09 0.27 10.47
C THR A 177 23.68 0.44 11.88
N ARG A 178 22.98 -0.04 12.92
CA ARG A 178 23.51 -0.04 14.29
C ARG A 178 24.57 -1.13 14.41
N GLN A 179 25.66 -0.84 15.14
CA GLN A 179 26.66 -1.86 15.47
C GLN A 179 26.05 -2.98 16.33
N THR A 180 25.26 -2.61 17.34
CA THR A 180 24.49 -3.55 18.16
C THR A 180 23.07 -3.64 17.62
N ARG A 181 22.82 -4.63 16.75
CA ARG A 181 21.49 -4.90 16.20
C ARG A 181 20.68 -5.78 17.15
N GLN A 182 19.38 -5.57 17.20
CA GLN A 182 18.45 -6.39 17.98
C GLN A 182 17.40 -6.98 17.04
N ASN A 183 17.62 -8.24 16.64
CA ASN A 183 16.80 -8.94 15.66
C ASN A 183 15.31 -8.93 16.04
N MET A 184 14.45 -8.45 15.14
CA MET A 184 12.99 -8.38 15.31
C MET A 184 12.55 -7.66 16.59
N GLN A 185 13.28 -6.61 16.99
CA GLN A 185 12.91 -5.68 18.07
C GLN A 185 12.62 -4.28 17.53
N GLU A 186 11.77 -3.54 18.26
CA GLU A 186 11.34 -2.20 17.91
C GLU A 186 11.49 -1.26 19.11
N THR A 187 12.19 -0.15 18.93
CA THR A 187 12.36 0.92 19.92
C THR A 187 11.77 2.21 19.35
N ASN A 188 10.77 2.80 20.02
CA ASN A 188 10.15 4.08 19.61
C ASN A 188 9.71 4.11 18.12
N ASP A 189 9.03 3.03 17.69
CA ASP A 189 8.52 2.79 16.33
C ASP A 189 9.59 2.62 15.22
N ILE A 190 10.83 2.38 15.61
CA ILE A 190 11.97 2.10 14.72
C ILE A 190 12.42 0.65 14.91
N ALA A 191 12.67 -0.05 13.81
CA ALA A 191 13.22 -1.40 13.82
C ALA A 191 14.73 -1.39 14.14
N GLU A 192 15.13 -2.19 15.14
CA GLU A 192 16.47 -2.20 15.72
C GLU A 192 17.46 -3.13 14.97
N ASP A 193 17.00 -3.74 13.88
CA ASP A 193 17.70 -4.70 13.01
C ASP A 193 17.87 -4.21 11.56
N ALA A 194 17.33 -3.03 11.24
CA ALA A 194 17.32 -2.50 9.88
C ALA A 194 18.68 -1.94 9.43
N THR A 195 18.90 -1.99 8.12
CA THR A 195 20.02 -1.33 7.43
C THR A 195 19.46 -0.38 6.38
N VAL A 196 19.82 0.90 6.47
CA VAL A 196 19.48 1.89 5.43
C VAL A 196 20.49 1.79 4.29
N TYR A 197 20.00 1.88 3.07
CA TYR A 197 20.77 1.89 1.83
C TYR A 197 20.46 3.15 1.04
N TYR A 198 21.49 3.77 0.50
CA TYR A 198 21.38 4.87 -0.45
C TYR A 198 22.32 4.59 -1.62
N ALA A 199 21.81 4.67 -2.86
CA ALA A 199 22.50 4.13 -4.03
C ALA A 199 22.34 5.04 -5.26
N PHE A 200 23.38 5.07 -6.10
CA PHE A 200 23.42 5.85 -7.33
C PHE A 200 24.21 5.09 -8.43
N PRO A 201 23.83 5.16 -9.72
CA PRO A 201 24.66 4.65 -10.81
C PRO A 201 26.03 5.36 -10.84
N ILE A 202 27.12 4.64 -11.14
CA ILE A 202 28.50 5.14 -10.87
C ILE A 202 28.80 6.52 -11.52
N THR A 203 28.80 7.58 -10.70
CA THR A 203 29.76 8.71 -10.68
C THR A 203 29.63 9.49 -9.35
N GLY A 204 30.74 9.77 -8.66
CA GLY A 204 30.80 10.64 -7.46
C GLY A 204 30.87 9.93 -6.09
N GLY A 205 31.56 10.54 -5.12
CA GLY A 205 31.84 9.99 -3.79
C GLY A 205 31.55 10.92 -2.59
N TYR A 206 32.43 10.97 -1.57
CA TYR A 206 32.04 10.93 -0.14
C TYR A 206 32.69 11.97 0.82
N LYS A 207 32.00 12.15 1.96
CA LYS A 207 32.32 12.81 3.27
C LYS A 207 32.18 14.34 3.38
N ASP A 208 31.74 14.79 4.56
CA ASP A 208 31.45 16.17 5.03
C ASP A 208 30.83 17.08 3.95
N VAL A 209 29.80 16.50 3.34
CA VAL A 209 29.49 16.69 1.93
C VAL A 209 28.86 18.03 1.56
N GLY A 210 28.02 18.60 2.42
CA GLY A 210 27.26 19.81 2.07
C GLY A 210 28.17 21.03 1.85
N ASP A 211 29.08 21.26 2.80
CA ASP A 211 29.99 22.39 2.80
C ASP A 211 30.99 22.33 1.62
N ASP A 212 31.45 21.12 1.29
CA ASP A 212 32.33 20.88 0.14
C ASP A 212 31.59 20.98 -1.20
N PHE A 213 30.34 20.52 -1.28
CA PHE A 213 29.51 20.73 -2.47
C PHE A 213 29.21 22.21 -2.71
N ILE A 214 28.90 22.99 -1.67
CA ILE A 214 28.68 24.44 -1.79
C ILE A 214 29.94 25.13 -2.34
N ARG A 215 31.12 24.81 -1.80
CA ARG A 215 32.41 25.40 -2.23
C ARG A 215 32.81 24.95 -3.63
N ASN A 216 32.77 23.65 -3.90
CA ASN A 216 33.47 23.03 -5.03
C ASN A 216 32.52 22.49 -6.13
N GLY A 217 31.23 22.33 -5.85
CA GLY A 217 30.29 21.58 -6.71
C GLY A 217 30.54 20.07 -6.74
N ALA A 218 31.42 19.57 -5.87
CA ALA A 218 31.87 18.18 -5.85
C ALA A 218 32.28 17.78 -4.43
N LEU A 219 32.41 16.46 -4.21
CA LEU A 219 32.79 15.84 -2.94
C LEU A 219 34.21 15.27 -3.05
N PHE A 220 34.89 15.04 -1.92
CA PHE A 220 36.31 14.66 -1.91
C PHE A 220 36.58 13.15 -2.07
N ASP A 221 35.55 12.33 -2.36
CA ASP A 221 35.70 10.88 -2.58
C ASP A 221 36.39 10.11 -1.43
N SER A 222 36.26 10.61 -0.20
CA SER A 222 36.92 10.04 0.99
C SER A 222 35.94 9.33 1.92
N GLU A 223 36.25 8.12 2.38
CA GLU A 223 35.41 7.39 3.34
C GLU A 223 35.74 7.79 4.79
N ASP A 224 34.71 8.01 5.61
CA ASP A 224 34.89 8.15 7.04
C ASP A 224 34.89 6.77 7.70
N ASN A 225 35.94 6.43 8.44
CA ASN A 225 36.04 5.14 9.12
C ASN A 225 35.82 5.25 10.64
N ASN A 226 35.46 6.45 11.14
CA ASN A 226 35.28 6.74 12.55
C ASN A 226 33.82 6.54 12.99
N PHE A 227 33.41 5.27 13.15
CA PHE A 227 32.10 4.89 13.69
C PHE A 227 31.85 5.50 15.07
N ARG A 228 30.65 6.04 15.26
CA ARG A 228 30.28 6.86 16.42
C ARG A 228 28.77 6.89 16.62
N ARG A 229 28.31 7.54 17.70
CA ARG A 229 26.88 7.69 17.98
C ARG A 229 26.24 8.59 16.92
N ILE A 230 25.01 8.29 16.50
CA ILE A 230 24.29 9.04 15.46
C ILE A 230 24.16 10.53 15.81
N GLY A 231 24.04 10.88 17.11
CA GLY A 231 24.00 12.28 17.55
C GLY A 231 25.35 13.01 17.57
N ASP A 232 26.47 12.30 17.48
CA ASP A 232 27.81 12.86 17.63
C ASP A 232 28.40 13.15 16.24
N ASN A 233 28.33 14.40 15.77
CA ASN A 233 28.65 14.79 14.38
C ASN A 233 27.93 13.90 13.35
N VAL A 234 26.61 14.12 13.21
CA VAL A 234 25.66 13.27 12.47
C VAL A 234 26.25 12.71 11.18
N PRO A 235 26.49 11.39 11.08
CA PRO A 235 26.99 10.79 9.85
C PRO A 235 25.95 10.93 8.73
N VAL A 236 26.41 11.31 7.55
CA VAL A 236 25.57 11.54 6.36
C VAL A 236 26.05 10.68 5.20
N LEU A 237 25.09 10.13 4.46
CA LEU A 237 25.31 9.33 3.26
C LEU A 237 24.91 10.20 2.06
N GLY A 238 25.89 10.82 1.38
CA GLY A 238 25.62 11.81 0.33
C GLY A 238 26.30 11.52 -1.01
N TYR A 239 25.66 11.96 -2.09
CA TYR A 239 26.14 11.91 -3.46
C TYR A 239 26.16 13.30 -4.08
N ALA A 240 27.14 13.56 -4.95
CA ALA A 240 27.09 14.67 -5.88
C ALA A 240 27.42 14.20 -7.30
N ILE A 241 26.76 14.81 -8.29
CA ILE A 241 27.00 14.58 -9.71
C ILE A 241 27.12 15.92 -10.43
N ASN A 242 28.10 16.02 -11.31
CA ASN A 242 28.25 17.13 -12.24
C ASN A 242 27.60 16.75 -13.58
N LEU A 243 26.52 17.44 -13.95
CA LEU A 243 25.86 17.29 -15.26
C LEU A 243 26.58 18.06 -16.37
N ASN A 244 27.63 18.80 -16.00
CA ASN A 244 28.35 19.75 -16.83
C ASN A 244 27.39 20.84 -17.33
N ASN A 245 27.63 21.33 -18.54
CA ASN A 245 26.83 22.38 -19.14
C ASN A 245 25.56 21.79 -19.80
N ILE A 246 24.40 22.38 -19.50
CA ILE A 246 23.12 21.98 -20.11
C ILE A 246 22.47 23.17 -20.85
N THR A 247 21.80 22.87 -21.96
CA THR A 247 21.01 23.83 -22.77
C THR A 247 19.58 23.35 -23.04
N LYS A 248 19.24 22.16 -22.55
CA LYS A 248 17.95 21.45 -22.72
C LYS A 248 17.70 20.58 -21.49
N THR A 249 16.48 20.05 -21.37
CA THR A 249 16.11 19.08 -20.34
C THR A 249 17.10 17.92 -20.28
N THR A 250 17.61 17.62 -19.08
CA THR A 250 18.50 16.49 -18.85
C THR A 250 17.75 15.15 -18.91
N PRO A 251 18.44 14.02 -19.16
CA PRO A 251 17.95 12.72 -18.70
C PRO A 251 17.70 12.77 -17.18
N SER A 252 16.71 12.02 -16.71
CA SER A 252 16.39 11.94 -15.27
C SER A 252 17.59 11.41 -14.48
N VAL A 253 18.04 12.17 -13.49
CA VAL A 253 19.11 11.76 -12.57
C VAL A 253 18.46 11.04 -11.40
N VAL A 254 18.78 9.76 -11.18
CA VAL A 254 18.05 8.88 -10.26
C VAL A 254 18.91 8.30 -9.15
N TRP A 255 18.41 8.37 -7.92
CA TRP A 255 18.93 7.68 -6.73
C TRP A 255 17.91 6.68 -6.21
N ALA A 256 18.39 5.60 -5.60
CA ALA A 256 17.57 4.65 -4.87
C ALA A 256 17.83 4.79 -3.36
N ILE A 257 16.75 4.81 -2.58
CA ILE A 257 16.77 4.78 -1.11
C ILE A 257 15.98 3.57 -0.63
N GLY A 258 16.47 2.86 0.38
CA GLY A 258 15.77 1.71 0.94
C GLY A 258 16.13 1.40 2.38
N LEU A 259 15.26 0.64 3.03
CA LEU A 259 15.44 0.19 4.41
C LEU A 259 15.22 -1.33 4.46
N VAL A 260 16.32 -2.09 4.51
CA VAL A 260 16.30 -3.55 4.41
C VAL A 260 16.42 -4.17 5.79
N ARG A 261 15.58 -5.17 6.04
CA ARG A 261 15.64 -6.08 7.19
C ARG A 261 15.72 -7.50 6.63
N ASP A 262 16.42 -8.41 7.31
CA ASP A 262 16.46 -9.82 6.95
C ASP A 262 16.10 -10.68 8.15
N SER A 263 15.18 -11.63 7.93
CA SER A 263 14.01 -11.85 8.79
C SER A 263 13.24 -10.54 9.05
N VAL A 264 12.12 -10.32 8.36
CA VAL A 264 11.22 -9.18 8.65
C VAL A 264 10.26 -9.49 9.78
N THR A 265 9.88 -10.75 9.95
CA THR A 265 8.88 -11.21 10.92
C THR A 265 9.14 -12.65 11.33
N ARG A 266 8.59 -13.07 12.46
CA ARG A 266 8.65 -14.45 12.95
C ARG A 266 7.23 -14.97 13.15
N PHE A 267 6.82 -15.90 12.31
CA PHE A 267 5.53 -16.58 12.39
C PHE A 267 5.68 -17.89 13.13
N TYR A 268 4.86 -18.12 14.17
CA TYR A 268 4.93 -19.33 14.97
C TYR A 268 4.85 -20.62 14.12
N SER A 269 5.44 -21.71 14.63
CA SER A 269 5.31 -23.05 14.06
C SER A 269 4.95 -24.06 15.15
N THR A 270 4.35 -25.17 14.73
CA THR A 270 4.05 -26.34 15.58
C THR A 270 5.21 -27.32 15.70
N SER A 271 6.38 -26.99 15.13
CA SER A 271 7.61 -27.80 15.18
C SER A 271 8.71 -27.07 15.93
N ASP A 272 9.21 -27.69 17.02
CA ASP A 272 10.34 -27.20 17.83
C ASP A 272 11.68 -27.11 17.07
N THR A 273 11.74 -27.61 15.83
CA THR A 273 12.94 -27.64 14.98
C THR A 273 12.87 -26.73 13.75
N ALA A 274 11.75 -26.05 13.51
CA ALA A 274 11.55 -25.24 12.31
C ALA A 274 12.15 -23.82 12.43
N ASN A 275 12.71 -23.31 11.33
CA ASN A 275 13.01 -21.88 11.21
C ASN A 275 11.70 -21.09 11.04
N ASN A 276 11.31 -20.38 12.09
CA ASN A 276 10.06 -19.63 12.17
C ASN A 276 10.18 -18.20 11.61
N SER A 277 11.39 -17.82 11.17
CA SER A 277 11.68 -16.50 10.61
C SER A 277 11.25 -16.46 9.15
N ARG A 278 10.69 -15.33 8.71
CA ARG A 278 10.25 -15.12 7.33
C ARG A 278 10.98 -13.92 6.73
N SER A 279 11.56 -14.11 5.55
CA SER A 279 12.31 -13.07 4.84
C SER A 279 11.43 -12.36 3.79
N PRO A 280 11.80 -11.14 3.39
CA PRO A 280 11.13 -10.44 2.28
C PRO A 280 11.11 -11.25 0.98
N TYR A 281 9.99 -11.25 0.27
CA TYR A 281 9.81 -12.08 -0.93
C TYR A 281 10.82 -11.78 -2.05
N PHE A 282 11.42 -10.59 -2.12
CA PHE A 282 12.41 -10.24 -3.15
C PHE A 282 13.67 -11.11 -3.09
N GLN A 283 14.03 -11.62 -1.90
CA GLN A 283 15.20 -12.50 -1.72
C GLN A 283 15.04 -13.85 -2.43
N THR A 284 13.83 -14.23 -2.84
CA THR A 284 13.62 -15.40 -3.70
C THR A 284 14.37 -15.29 -5.03
N THR A 285 14.66 -14.06 -5.48
CA THR A 285 15.30 -13.75 -6.77
C THR A 285 16.70 -13.14 -6.61
N TYR A 286 16.92 -12.31 -5.59
CA TYR A 286 18.20 -11.61 -5.38
C TYR A 286 18.98 -12.21 -4.21
N ASN A 287 20.16 -12.77 -4.50
CA ASN A 287 21.03 -13.40 -3.49
C ASN A 287 21.68 -12.36 -2.56
N THR A 288 21.89 -11.13 -3.03
CA THR A 288 22.43 -10.04 -2.21
C THR A 288 21.59 -8.77 -2.37
N VAL A 289 21.65 -7.90 -1.35
CA VAL A 289 21.03 -6.58 -1.41
C VAL A 289 21.66 -5.71 -2.52
N SER A 290 22.96 -5.87 -2.79
CA SER A 290 23.64 -5.16 -3.88
C SER A 290 23.08 -5.56 -5.26
N ASP A 291 22.79 -6.84 -5.48
CA ASP A 291 22.16 -7.30 -6.74
C ASP A 291 20.75 -6.73 -6.91
N ALA A 292 19.98 -6.66 -5.81
CA ALA A 292 18.64 -6.07 -5.80
C ALA A 292 18.68 -4.56 -6.11
N ILE A 293 19.65 -3.83 -5.56
CA ILE A 293 19.87 -2.40 -5.82
C ILE A 293 20.35 -2.16 -7.26
N ASP A 294 21.29 -2.96 -7.77
CA ASP A 294 21.75 -2.89 -9.15
C ASP A 294 20.61 -3.18 -10.13
N PHE A 295 19.73 -4.13 -9.83
CA PHE A 295 18.51 -4.34 -10.60
C PHE A 295 17.58 -3.12 -10.54
N PHE A 296 17.25 -2.65 -9.34
CA PHE A 296 16.30 -1.55 -9.14
C PHE A 296 16.75 -0.28 -9.89
N LEU A 297 18.02 0.12 -9.76
CA LEU A 297 18.56 1.26 -10.51
C LEU A 297 18.58 1.05 -12.04
N ARG A 298 18.60 -0.19 -12.56
CA ARG A 298 18.48 -0.50 -14.00
C ARG A 298 17.03 -0.50 -14.49
N ASP A 299 16.11 -1.00 -13.68
CA ASP A 299 14.67 -1.08 -13.94
C ASP A 299 13.98 0.29 -13.88
N PHE A 300 14.64 1.33 -13.36
CA PHE A 300 14.08 2.68 -13.23
C PHE A 300 13.28 3.22 -14.45
N PRO A 301 13.73 3.11 -15.72
CA PRO A 301 12.94 3.58 -16.86
C PRO A 301 11.61 2.84 -17.01
N ASP A 302 11.63 1.52 -16.82
CA ASP A 302 10.45 0.66 -16.90
C ASP A 302 9.56 0.85 -15.67
N ALA A 303 10.13 0.97 -14.47
CA ALA A 303 9.41 1.30 -13.23
C ALA A 303 8.72 2.67 -13.29
N LYS A 304 9.38 3.68 -13.88
CA LYS A 304 8.80 5.01 -14.14
C LYS A 304 7.61 4.90 -15.09
N GLN A 305 7.69 4.09 -16.14
CA GLN A 305 6.58 3.86 -17.07
C GLN A 305 5.42 3.10 -16.39
N ARG A 306 5.69 1.98 -15.71
CA ARG A 306 4.68 1.21 -14.96
C ARG A 306 3.96 2.07 -13.91
N ALA A 307 4.69 2.96 -13.22
CA ALA A 307 4.13 3.91 -12.28
C ALA A 307 3.20 4.95 -12.95
N ILE A 308 3.60 5.49 -14.10
CA ILE A 308 2.75 6.42 -14.89
C ILE A 308 1.49 5.71 -15.38
N ASP A 309 1.61 4.50 -15.93
CA ASP A 309 0.48 3.73 -16.46
C ASP A 309 -0.51 3.35 -15.34
N LEU A 310 0.01 2.95 -14.17
CA LEU A 310 -0.81 2.66 -12.99
C LEU A 310 -1.49 3.92 -12.47
N ASP A 311 -0.77 5.03 -12.30
CA ASP A 311 -1.35 6.29 -11.84
C ASP A 311 -2.47 6.76 -12.79
N LEU A 312 -2.25 6.70 -14.11
CA LEU A 312 -3.26 7.04 -15.11
C LEU A 312 -4.50 6.16 -15.00
N LYS A 313 -4.35 4.84 -14.82
CA LYS A 313 -5.47 3.93 -14.61
C LYS A 313 -6.23 4.29 -13.32
N VAL A 314 -5.54 4.38 -12.19
CA VAL A 314 -6.18 4.59 -10.88
C VAL A 314 -6.88 5.95 -10.82
N MET A 315 -6.25 7.01 -11.33
CA MET A 315 -6.87 8.33 -11.38
C MET A 315 -8.03 8.39 -12.38
N SER A 316 -7.95 7.70 -13.51
CA SER A 316 -9.07 7.57 -14.46
C SER A 316 -10.28 6.84 -13.86
N ASP A 317 -10.05 5.76 -13.12
CA ASP A 317 -11.12 5.01 -12.45
C ASP A 317 -11.75 5.88 -11.33
N ALA A 318 -10.92 6.58 -10.55
CA ALA A 318 -11.38 7.41 -9.43
C ALA A 318 -12.12 8.69 -9.90
N SER A 319 -11.66 9.38 -10.95
CA SER A 319 -12.34 10.57 -11.48
C SER A 319 -13.69 10.27 -12.16
N GLN A 320 -14.04 9.00 -12.42
CA GLN A 320 -15.41 8.62 -12.81
C GLN A 320 -16.42 8.71 -11.65
N ILE A 321 -15.92 8.70 -10.40
CA ILE A 321 -16.73 8.88 -9.19
C ILE A 321 -16.84 10.38 -8.91
N SER A 322 -15.74 11.03 -8.58
CA SER A 322 -15.63 12.50 -8.48
C SER A 322 -14.16 12.92 -8.41
N ASP A 323 -13.87 14.20 -8.69
CA ASP A 323 -12.51 14.73 -8.52
C ASP A 323 -12.04 14.62 -7.06
N ASN A 324 -12.84 15.06 -6.09
CA ASN A 324 -12.51 14.96 -4.66
C ASN A 324 -12.15 13.52 -4.24
N TYR A 325 -12.82 12.51 -4.82
CA TYR A 325 -12.49 11.11 -4.59
C TYR A 325 -11.09 10.74 -5.14
N ALA A 326 -10.75 11.20 -6.35
CA ALA A 326 -9.44 10.94 -6.97
C ALA A 326 -8.26 11.50 -6.14
N ASP A 327 -8.41 12.67 -5.51
CA ASP A 327 -7.38 13.22 -4.60
C ASP A 327 -7.15 12.33 -3.36
N LEU A 328 -8.24 11.81 -2.78
CA LEU A 328 -8.16 10.89 -1.64
C LEU A 328 -7.48 9.58 -2.02
N VAL A 329 -7.82 9.01 -3.18
CA VAL A 329 -7.20 7.80 -3.72
C VAL A 329 -5.71 8.01 -3.97
N ALA A 330 -5.31 9.13 -4.58
CA ALA A 330 -3.91 9.48 -4.83
C ALA A 330 -3.08 9.53 -3.54
N LEU A 331 -3.63 10.09 -2.46
CA LEU A 331 -2.94 10.15 -1.17
C LEU A 331 -2.92 8.80 -0.44
N ALA A 332 -4.02 8.06 -0.46
CA ALA A 332 -4.20 6.85 0.33
C ALA A 332 -3.42 5.63 -0.22
N ALA A 333 -3.19 5.55 -1.54
CA ALA A 333 -2.66 4.35 -2.20
C ALA A 333 -1.37 3.79 -1.57
N ARG A 334 -0.36 4.65 -1.38
CA ARG A 334 0.93 4.26 -0.78
C ARG A 334 0.81 3.86 0.70
N GLN A 335 -0.07 4.52 1.45
CA GLN A 335 -0.32 4.22 2.86
C GLN A 335 -1.09 2.90 3.05
N ALA A 336 -2.07 2.62 2.20
CA ALA A 336 -2.86 1.39 2.23
C ALA A 336 -2.01 0.12 2.03
N LEU A 337 -0.92 0.22 1.26
CA LEU A 337 -0.05 -0.90 0.89
C LEU A 337 1.21 -1.04 1.77
N THR A 338 1.20 -0.49 2.99
CA THR A 338 2.32 -0.59 3.97
C THR A 338 2.38 -1.98 4.64
N ILE A 339 2.78 -2.99 3.88
CA ILE A 339 2.87 -4.40 4.34
C ILE A 339 4.23 -5.03 4.04
N ASP A 340 4.63 -5.99 4.87
CA ASP A 340 5.77 -6.86 4.58
C ASP A 340 5.25 -8.14 3.89
N ILE A 341 5.59 -8.34 2.61
CA ILE A 341 5.30 -9.58 1.85
C ILE A 341 6.48 -10.54 2.01
N THR A 342 6.20 -11.76 2.45
CA THR A 342 7.21 -12.66 3.02
C THR A 342 7.14 -14.08 2.48
N VAL A 343 8.28 -14.77 2.54
CA VAL A 343 8.47 -16.17 2.16
C VAL A 343 9.16 -16.93 3.30
N SER A 344 8.92 -18.23 3.41
CA SER A 344 9.67 -19.13 4.29
C SER A 344 10.81 -19.86 3.57
N GLN A 345 11.71 -20.44 4.34
CA GLN A 345 12.67 -21.44 3.86
C GLN A 345 12.28 -22.83 4.37
N ASP A 346 12.63 -23.87 3.62
CA ASP A 346 12.64 -25.24 4.14
C ASP A 346 13.86 -25.48 5.06
N ASN A 347 13.99 -26.72 5.58
CA ASN A 347 15.06 -27.07 6.50
C ASN A 347 16.45 -27.09 5.81
N GLU A 348 16.45 -27.15 4.48
CA GLU A 348 17.59 -27.11 3.58
C GLU A 348 17.94 -25.67 3.13
N GLY A 349 17.23 -24.66 3.65
CA GLY A 349 17.45 -23.24 3.37
C GLY A 349 16.95 -22.77 2.00
N GLN A 350 16.17 -23.58 1.28
CA GLN A 350 15.61 -23.20 -0.03
C GLN A 350 14.30 -22.44 0.13
N TRP A 351 14.07 -21.48 -0.77
CA TRP A 351 12.88 -20.63 -0.74
C TRP A 351 11.60 -21.39 -1.09
N ASN A 352 10.68 -21.51 -0.13
CA ASN A 352 9.35 -22.06 -0.38
C ASN A 352 8.44 -21.01 -1.02
N ARG A 353 8.60 -20.80 -2.33
CA ARG A 353 7.86 -19.78 -3.11
C ARG A 353 6.33 -19.94 -3.14
N SER A 354 5.78 -21.06 -2.66
CA SER A 354 4.33 -21.26 -2.51
C SER A 354 3.79 -20.86 -1.13
N ASP A 355 4.65 -20.79 -0.11
CA ASP A 355 4.28 -20.34 1.24
C ASP A 355 4.46 -18.84 1.38
N VAL A 356 3.58 -18.07 0.71
CA VAL A 356 3.57 -16.61 0.74
C VAL A 356 2.61 -16.12 1.82
N MET A 357 3.06 -15.17 2.64
CA MET A 357 2.24 -14.47 3.64
C MET A 357 2.59 -12.99 3.64
N ALA A 358 1.59 -12.16 3.91
CA ALA A 358 1.75 -10.74 4.13
C ALA A 358 1.40 -10.37 5.57
N PHE A 359 2.13 -9.40 6.12
CA PHE A 359 1.91 -8.90 7.47
C PHE A 359 1.77 -7.37 7.46
N MET A 360 0.78 -6.88 8.21
CA MET A 360 0.57 -5.47 8.51
C MET A 360 0.76 -5.21 10.00
N ARG A 361 1.20 -3.98 10.31
CA ARG A 361 1.35 -3.46 11.66
C ARG A 361 0.22 -2.47 11.94
N ASP A 362 -0.38 -2.55 13.12
CA ASP A 362 -1.27 -1.48 13.61
C ASP A 362 -0.47 -0.19 13.87
N MET A 363 -0.96 0.96 13.41
CA MET A 363 -0.22 2.23 13.37
C MET A 363 -0.91 3.27 14.23
N ASP A 364 -0.12 4.05 14.98
CA ASP A 364 -0.54 5.21 15.78
C ASP A 364 -1.58 4.95 16.91
N ASN A 365 -2.16 3.76 16.97
CA ASN A 365 -2.93 3.29 18.11
C ASN A 365 -1.95 2.93 19.24
N LEU A 366 -1.90 3.69 20.33
CA LEU A 366 -1.00 3.41 21.46
C LEU A 366 -1.78 3.16 22.77
N PRO A 367 -1.61 2.00 23.44
CA PRO A 367 -0.74 0.87 23.10
C PRO A 367 -1.46 -0.21 22.26
N SER A 368 -1.30 -0.17 20.94
CA SER A 368 -1.63 -1.27 20.03
C SER A 368 -0.60 -1.36 18.90
N ARG A 369 0.29 -2.35 19.00
CA ARG A 369 1.22 -2.71 17.91
C ARG A 369 0.88 -4.09 17.37
N ARG A 370 -0.42 -4.35 17.22
CA ARG A 370 -0.99 -5.63 16.79
C ARG A 370 -0.56 -5.99 15.37
N VAL A 371 -0.43 -7.29 15.12
CA VAL A 371 -0.11 -7.87 13.81
C VAL A 371 -1.41 -8.34 13.16
N ASN A 372 -1.66 -7.92 11.92
CA ASN A 372 -2.91 -8.15 11.17
C ASN A 372 -4.19 -8.00 12.03
N PRO A 373 -4.47 -6.80 12.59
CA PRO A 373 -5.75 -6.55 13.26
C PRO A 373 -6.90 -6.75 12.29
N VAL A 374 -7.91 -7.54 12.66
CA VAL A 374 -8.99 -7.96 11.75
C VAL A 374 -9.82 -6.77 11.26
N GLU A 375 -10.06 -5.77 12.11
CA GLU A 375 -10.80 -4.55 11.74
C GLU A 375 -10.00 -3.61 10.83
N ILE A 376 -8.67 -3.52 11.02
CA ILE A 376 -7.80 -2.74 10.13
C ILE A 376 -7.61 -3.46 8.79
N LEU A 377 -7.54 -4.79 8.81
CA LEU A 377 -7.53 -5.64 7.61
C LEU A 377 -8.85 -5.49 6.83
N TYR A 378 -9.99 -5.48 7.51
CA TYR A 378 -11.32 -5.25 6.91
C TYR A 378 -11.44 -3.85 6.31
N ALA A 379 -11.00 -2.81 7.04
CA ALA A 379 -10.95 -1.45 6.52
C ALA A 379 -10.09 -1.35 5.24
N THR A 380 -8.88 -1.93 5.24
CA THR A 380 -7.97 -1.83 4.07
C THR A 380 -8.34 -2.74 2.90
N PHE A 381 -9.17 -3.76 3.13
CA PHE A 381 -9.50 -4.83 2.17
C PHE A 381 -9.87 -4.35 0.76
N PRO A 382 -10.68 -3.28 0.56
CA PRO A 382 -11.02 -2.77 -0.77
C PRO A 382 -9.81 -2.38 -1.64
N ALA A 383 -8.73 -1.87 -1.04
CA ALA A 383 -7.52 -1.53 -1.79
C ALA A 383 -6.82 -2.79 -2.32
N TYR A 384 -6.75 -3.85 -1.52
CA TYR A 384 -6.19 -5.13 -1.95
C TYR A 384 -7.04 -5.78 -3.04
N LEU A 385 -8.37 -5.79 -2.88
CA LEU A 385 -9.28 -6.26 -3.93
C LEU A 385 -9.10 -5.50 -5.25
N TYR A 386 -8.92 -4.17 -5.20
CA TYR A 386 -8.75 -3.33 -6.37
C TYR A 386 -7.38 -3.49 -7.06
N PHE A 387 -6.27 -3.50 -6.29
CA PHE A 387 -4.93 -3.63 -6.87
C PHE A 387 -4.62 -5.06 -7.32
N ASN A 388 -4.78 -6.04 -6.44
CA ASN A 388 -4.64 -7.47 -6.76
C ASN A 388 -5.33 -8.32 -5.67
N SER A 389 -6.50 -8.87 -6.00
CA SER A 389 -7.30 -9.67 -5.07
C SER A 389 -6.56 -10.88 -4.48
N THR A 390 -5.57 -11.46 -5.15
CA THR A 390 -4.72 -12.54 -4.59
C THR A 390 -3.93 -12.08 -3.35
N TRP A 391 -3.56 -10.80 -3.25
CA TRP A 391 -2.81 -10.28 -2.09
C TRP A 391 -3.66 -10.23 -0.82
N ALA A 392 -4.98 -10.09 -0.96
CA ALA A 392 -5.90 -10.22 0.17
C ALA A 392 -5.82 -11.61 0.81
N GLY A 393 -5.65 -12.66 0.00
CA GLY A 393 -5.35 -14.01 0.46
C GLY A 393 -4.07 -14.10 1.30
N TYR A 394 -2.98 -13.44 0.88
CA TYR A 394 -1.72 -13.45 1.65
C TYR A 394 -1.83 -12.77 3.03
N LEU A 395 -2.75 -11.81 3.22
CA LEU A 395 -3.02 -11.19 4.52
C LEU A 395 -3.96 -12.03 5.41
N LEU A 396 -4.88 -12.79 4.80
CA LEU A 396 -5.77 -13.71 5.50
C LEU A 396 -5.08 -15.03 5.91
N GLU A 397 -4.18 -15.56 5.08
CA GLU A 397 -3.48 -16.84 5.30
C GLU A 397 -2.84 -16.97 6.69
N PRO A 398 -2.07 -15.99 7.23
CA PRO A 398 -1.50 -16.14 8.58
C PRO A 398 -2.57 -16.16 9.68
N LEU A 399 -3.66 -15.38 9.56
CA LEU A 399 -4.81 -15.41 10.48
C LEU A 399 -5.53 -16.76 10.44
N LEU A 400 -5.78 -17.31 9.25
CA LEU A 400 -6.46 -18.58 9.07
C LEU A 400 -5.60 -19.76 9.55
N ARG A 401 -4.31 -19.77 9.19
CA ARG A 401 -3.36 -20.80 9.65
C ARG A 401 -3.18 -20.78 11.17
N TYR A 402 -3.13 -19.59 11.78
CA TYR A 402 -3.12 -19.44 13.23
C TYR A 402 -4.34 -20.09 13.89
N GLN A 403 -5.54 -19.73 13.45
CA GLN A 403 -6.80 -20.13 14.07
C GLN A 403 -7.19 -21.59 13.79
N GLN A 404 -6.70 -22.16 12.69
CA GLN A 404 -6.84 -23.59 12.38
C GLN A 404 -5.92 -24.47 13.26
N SER A 405 -4.91 -23.89 13.93
CA SER A 405 -3.91 -24.62 14.70
C SER A 405 -4.34 -24.90 16.14
N LEU A 406 -3.70 -25.89 16.78
CA LEU A 406 -3.98 -26.28 18.18
C LEU A 406 -3.70 -25.17 19.22
N GLN A 407 -3.05 -24.07 18.84
CA GLN A 407 -2.83 -22.93 19.74
C GLN A 407 -4.13 -22.15 20.00
N TYR A 408 -5.00 -22.08 18.99
CA TYR A 408 -6.25 -21.34 19.07
C TYR A 408 -7.42 -22.27 19.38
N THR A 409 -8.11 -22.01 20.49
CA THR A 409 -9.12 -22.91 21.06
C THR A 409 -10.50 -22.28 21.21
N LYS A 410 -10.71 -21.09 20.62
CA LYS A 410 -12.00 -20.39 20.67
C LYS A 410 -12.87 -20.79 19.48
N THR A 411 -14.17 -20.58 19.62
CA THR A 411 -15.18 -20.88 18.59
C THR A 411 -15.59 -19.66 17.75
N TYR A 412 -14.86 -18.55 17.93
CA TYR A 412 -15.04 -17.27 17.25
C TYR A 412 -13.68 -16.83 16.69
N ALA A 413 -13.62 -15.82 15.82
CA ALA A 413 -12.36 -15.38 15.25
C ALA A 413 -11.48 -14.58 16.24
N ALA A 414 -10.16 -14.68 16.07
CA ALA A 414 -9.17 -13.89 16.78
C ALA A 414 -9.15 -12.44 16.24
N PRO A 415 -9.00 -11.42 17.10
CA PRO A 415 -8.91 -10.02 16.69
C PRO A 415 -7.60 -9.68 15.96
N ASP A 416 -6.55 -10.47 16.16
CA ASP A 416 -5.19 -10.20 15.69
C ASP A 416 -4.29 -11.46 15.85
N LEU A 417 -3.06 -11.37 15.36
CA LEU A 417 -2.01 -12.37 15.52
C LEU A 417 -1.07 -12.11 16.71
N GLY A 418 -1.51 -11.33 17.70
CA GLY A 418 -0.74 -10.90 18.86
C GLY A 418 -0.02 -9.56 18.67
N GLN A 419 0.76 -9.17 19.68
CA GLN A 419 1.54 -7.94 19.72
C GLN A 419 2.78 -8.10 20.64
N PRO A 420 3.88 -7.34 20.41
CA PRO A 420 4.05 -6.34 19.35
C PRO A 420 4.63 -6.92 18.04
N TYR A 421 4.23 -6.33 16.91
CA TYR A 421 4.95 -6.42 15.64
C TYR A 421 6.45 -6.12 15.86
N PRO A 422 7.40 -6.86 15.24
CA PRO A 422 7.22 -7.89 14.20
C PRO A 422 7.15 -9.34 14.73
N ASN A 423 6.79 -9.58 15.99
CA ASN A 423 6.68 -10.92 16.55
C ASN A 423 5.24 -11.45 16.44
N VAL A 424 5.07 -12.64 15.86
CA VAL A 424 3.75 -13.20 15.51
C VAL A 424 3.54 -14.52 16.25
N ASP A 425 3.43 -14.40 17.56
CA ASP A 425 3.26 -15.50 18.52
C ASP A 425 1.79 -15.94 18.72
N GLY A 426 0.84 -15.22 18.12
CA GLY A 426 -0.59 -15.52 18.20
C GLY A 426 -1.29 -14.95 19.44
N ASN A 427 -2.57 -14.59 19.30
CA ASN A 427 -3.41 -14.13 20.41
C ASN A 427 -4.17 -15.31 21.04
N ASN A 428 -3.50 -16.03 21.94
CA ASN A 428 -4.00 -17.32 22.48
C ASN A 428 -5.14 -17.18 23.51
N SER A 429 -5.52 -15.97 23.90
CA SER A 429 -6.60 -15.73 24.89
C SER A 429 -7.28 -14.38 24.67
N PRO A 430 -7.92 -14.16 23.51
CA PRO A 430 -8.63 -12.93 23.24
C PRO A 430 -9.89 -12.84 24.11
N SER A 431 -10.33 -11.61 24.36
CA SER A 431 -11.63 -11.35 24.97
C SER A 431 -12.74 -11.81 24.01
N PRO A 432 -13.82 -12.45 24.50
CA PRO A 432 -14.99 -12.73 23.67
C PRO A 432 -15.77 -11.46 23.29
N SER A 433 -15.45 -10.28 23.84
CA SER A 433 -16.18 -9.04 23.56
C SER A 433 -16.19 -8.68 22.08
N ARG A 434 -15.12 -8.93 21.32
CA ARG A 434 -15.07 -8.66 19.88
C ARG A 434 -15.44 -9.86 18.99
N ALA A 435 -15.89 -10.96 19.58
CA ALA A 435 -16.13 -12.20 18.84
C ALA A 435 -17.17 -12.09 17.71
N ILE A 436 -18.15 -11.17 17.80
CA ILE A 436 -19.09 -10.90 16.70
C ILE A 436 -18.41 -10.08 15.59
N GLU A 437 -17.67 -9.02 15.97
CA GLU A 437 -16.93 -8.12 15.08
C GLU A 437 -15.93 -8.91 14.23
N ASP A 438 -15.00 -9.60 14.90
CA ASP A 438 -13.89 -10.28 14.23
C ASP A 438 -14.40 -11.46 13.37
N SER A 439 -15.42 -12.21 13.84
CA SER A 439 -15.99 -13.33 13.08
C SER A 439 -16.77 -12.86 11.86
N GLY A 440 -17.53 -11.76 11.96
CA GLY A 440 -18.25 -11.16 10.84
C GLY A 440 -17.28 -10.66 9.78
N ASN A 441 -16.27 -9.88 10.19
CA ASN A 441 -15.20 -9.38 9.34
C ASN A 441 -14.47 -10.52 8.61
N MET A 442 -14.04 -11.58 9.33
CA MET A 442 -13.34 -12.71 8.70
C MET A 442 -14.20 -13.46 7.67
N LEU A 443 -15.49 -13.68 7.93
CA LEU A 443 -16.41 -14.31 6.97
C LEU A 443 -16.63 -13.46 5.72
N ILE A 444 -16.85 -12.15 5.90
CA ILE A 444 -17.03 -11.19 4.79
C ILE A 444 -15.77 -11.10 3.94
N MET A 445 -14.59 -10.96 4.57
CA MET A 445 -13.31 -10.90 3.87
C MET A 445 -12.96 -12.22 3.17
N GLY A 446 -13.22 -13.37 3.82
CA GLY A 446 -13.01 -14.69 3.22
C GLY A 446 -13.82 -14.88 1.94
N TRP A 447 -15.13 -14.58 2.01
CA TRP A 447 -15.99 -14.65 0.82
C TRP A 447 -15.61 -13.62 -0.25
N ALA A 448 -15.34 -12.38 0.14
CA ALA A 448 -14.90 -11.34 -0.79
C ALA A 448 -13.60 -11.72 -1.51
N HIS A 449 -12.60 -12.25 -0.79
CA HIS A 449 -11.38 -12.77 -1.40
C HIS A 449 -11.71 -13.81 -2.47
N ALA A 450 -12.40 -14.90 -2.09
CA ALA A 450 -12.71 -15.98 -3.01
C ALA A 450 -13.50 -15.48 -4.24
N ARG A 451 -14.53 -14.66 -4.03
CA ARG A 451 -15.39 -14.09 -5.07
C ARG A 451 -14.66 -13.21 -6.07
N PHE A 452 -13.62 -12.48 -5.66
CA PHE A 452 -12.88 -11.56 -6.54
C PHE A 452 -11.53 -12.12 -7.05
N SER A 453 -10.94 -13.13 -6.40
CA SER A 453 -9.71 -13.79 -6.87
C SER A 453 -9.97 -15.12 -7.61
N GLY A 454 -11.11 -15.76 -7.36
CA GLY A 454 -11.41 -17.11 -7.84
C GLY A 454 -10.74 -18.22 -7.00
N ASP A 455 -10.11 -17.90 -5.86
CA ASP A 455 -9.38 -18.87 -5.03
C ASP A 455 -10.29 -19.78 -4.19
N GLY A 456 -10.98 -20.68 -4.91
CA GLY A 456 -11.71 -21.82 -4.36
C GLY A 456 -10.84 -22.75 -3.48
N PRO A 457 -9.59 -23.08 -3.84
CA PRO A 457 -8.71 -23.91 -3.00
C PRO A 457 -8.46 -23.34 -1.60
N MET A 458 -8.22 -22.03 -1.46
CA MET A 458 -7.99 -21.42 -0.15
C MET A 458 -9.25 -21.41 0.71
N ILE A 459 -10.40 -20.95 0.19
CA ILE A 459 -11.65 -20.94 0.96
C ILE A 459 -12.11 -22.36 1.32
N SER A 460 -11.87 -23.34 0.44
CA SER A 460 -12.16 -24.75 0.72
C SER A 460 -11.25 -25.36 1.79
N ARG A 461 -9.99 -24.91 1.92
CA ARG A 461 -9.05 -25.41 2.94
C ARG A 461 -9.52 -25.07 4.37
N TYR A 462 -10.14 -23.91 4.54
CA TYR A 462 -10.54 -23.37 5.84
C TYR A 462 -12.06 -23.41 6.08
N TYR A 463 -12.79 -24.21 5.30
CA TYR A 463 -14.25 -24.25 5.35
C TYR A 463 -14.83 -24.50 6.75
N ASP A 464 -14.29 -25.49 7.47
CA ASP A 464 -14.76 -25.84 8.82
C ASP A 464 -14.53 -24.70 9.84
N LEU A 465 -13.47 -23.91 9.65
CA LEU A 465 -13.15 -22.75 10.48
C LEU A 465 -14.13 -21.60 10.22
N TYR A 466 -14.41 -21.29 8.95
CA TYR A 466 -15.46 -20.33 8.58
C TYR A 466 -16.84 -20.76 9.10
N LYS A 467 -17.16 -22.05 8.99
CA LYS A 467 -18.40 -22.63 9.50
C LYS A 467 -18.53 -22.46 11.02
N GLN A 468 -17.46 -22.75 11.77
CA GLN A 468 -17.42 -22.58 13.22
C GLN A 468 -17.74 -21.14 13.64
N TRP A 469 -17.20 -20.16 12.93
CA TRP A 469 -17.50 -18.74 13.16
C TRP A 469 -18.94 -18.37 12.79
N ALA A 470 -19.49 -18.93 11.71
CA ALA A 470 -20.88 -18.71 11.32
C ALA A 470 -21.86 -19.30 12.35
N ASP A 471 -21.57 -20.49 12.89
CA ASP A 471 -22.34 -21.11 13.98
C ASP A 471 -22.29 -20.26 15.25
N TYR A 472 -21.16 -19.62 15.55
CA TYR A 472 -21.06 -18.65 16.64
C TYR A 472 -21.97 -17.43 16.39
N LEU A 473 -21.89 -16.81 15.20
CA LEU A 473 -22.73 -15.67 14.83
C LEU A 473 -24.23 -16.00 14.91
N VAL A 474 -24.66 -17.17 14.41
CA VAL A 474 -26.06 -17.63 14.50
C VAL A 474 -26.57 -17.64 15.96
N ASN A 475 -25.72 -17.94 16.94
CA ASN A 475 -26.12 -17.98 18.34
C ASN A 475 -26.12 -16.59 19.03
N PHE A 476 -25.29 -15.65 18.59
CA PHE A 476 -25.01 -14.42 19.37
C PHE A 476 -25.36 -13.09 18.68
N THR A 477 -25.46 -13.01 17.35
CA THR A 477 -25.58 -11.74 16.62
C THR A 477 -26.77 -10.86 17.05
N LEU A 478 -27.97 -11.43 17.22
CA LEU A 478 -29.17 -10.68 17.67
C LEU A 478 -29.30 -10.57 19.21
N SER A 479 -28.30 -11.02 19.96
CA SER A 479 -28.26 -11.02 21.43
C SER A 479 -26.93 -10.45 21.93
N SER A 480 -26.45 -9.40 21.27
CA SER A 480 -25.14 -8.77 21.49
C SER A 480 -25.09 -7.95 22.80
N ASN A 481 -25.09 -8.65 23.93
CA ASN A 481 -24.85 -8.11 25.27
C ASN A 481 -23.37 -8.30 25.65
N ASN A 482 -22.69 -7.24 26.12
CA ASN A 482 -21.25 -7.25 26.46
C ASN A 482 -20.30 -7.51 25.27
N TYR A 483 -20.78 -7.33 24.04
CA TYR A 483 -19.92 -7.31 22.86
C TYR A 483 -19.48 -5.88 22.54
N MET A 484 -18.45 -5.77 21.72
CA MET A 484 -17.76 -4.55 21.34
C MET A 484 -17.55 -4.58 19.82
N ASP A 485 -17.74 -3.44 19.17
CA ASP A 485 -17.46 -3.26 17.74
C ASP A 485 -16.01 -2.78 17.49
N ALA A 486 -15.68 -2.48 16.23
CA ALA A 486 -14.37 -1.95 15.86
C ALA A 486 -14.05 -0.56 16.45
N ASP A 487 -15.06 0.16 16.96
CA ASP A 487 -14.93 1.52 17.51
C ASP A 487 -14.86 1.56 19.04
N GLU A 488 -14.71 0.39 19.66
CA GLU A 488 -14.71 0.17 21.12
C GLU A 488 -16.04 0.54 21.81
N LEU A 489 -17.12 0.78 21.07
CA LEU A 489 -18.46 0.90 21.64
C LEU A 489 -18.90 -0.47 22.16
N ASN A 490 -19.58 -0.49 23.30
CA ASN A 490 -19.98 -1.74 23.98
C ASN A 490 -21.45 -1.74 24.42
N TYR A 491 -22.28 -0.96 23.73
CA TYR A 491 -23.70 -0.87 24.05
C TYR A 491 -24.38 -2.22 23.85
N THR A 492 -25.42 -2.48 24.65
CA THR A 492 -26.26 -3.66 24.46
C THR A 492 -27.05 -3.52 23.17
N LYS A 493 -27.00 -4.53 22.29
CA LYS A 493 -27.74 -4.57 21.01
C LYS A 493 -27.38 -3.43 20.06
N MET A 494 -26.09 -3.24 19.78
CA MET A 494 -25.62 -2.28 18.77
C MET A 494 -26.10 -2.65 17.36
N THR A 495 -26.66 -1.66 16.66
CA THR A 495 -27.23 -1.82 15.32
C THR A 495 -26.18 -2.17 14.28
N ASN A 496 -25.05 -1.45 14.28
CA ASN A 496 -23.98 -1.62 13.29
C ASN A 496 -23.21 -2.95 13.45
N LEU A 497 -22.99 -3.39 14.70
CA LEU A 497 -22.40 -4.71 14.99
C LEU A 497 -23.32 -5.88 14.59
N ALA A 498 -24.64 -5.73 14.80
CA ALA A 498 -25.59 -6.78 14.46
C ALA A 498 -25.69 -6.99 12.93
N ILE A 499 -25.70 -5.93 12.12
CA ILE A 499 -25.78 -6.09 10.67
C ILE A 499 -24.51 -6.71 10.08
N LEU A 500 -23.32 -6.41 10.64
CA LEU A 500 -22.07 -7.09 10.28
C LEU A 500 -22.18 -8.61 10.49
N GLY A 501 -22.63 -9.05 11.67
CA GLY A 501 -22.82 -10.47 11.96
C GLY A 501 -23.85 -11.14 11.04
N ILE A 502 -24.94 -10.44 10.70
CA ILE A 502 -25.97 -10.92 9.79
C ILE A 502 -25.41 -11.12 8.36
N ILE A 503 -24.61 -10.17 7.87
CA ILE A 503 -23.96 -10.27 6.56
C ILE A 503 -22.88 -11.37 6.59
N GLY A 504 -22.16 -11.55 7.71
CA GLY A 504 -21.24 -12.68 7.91
C GLY A 504 -21.92 -14.06 7.80
N ILE A 505 -23.12 -14.22 8.38
CA ILE A 505 -23.92 -15.45 8.23
C ILE A 505 -24.34 -15.65 6.75
N LYS A 506 -24.72 -14.57 6.04
CA LYS A 506 -25.03 -14.66 4.61
C LYS A 506 -23.79 -15.01 3.77
N ALA A 507 -22.62 -14.43 4.07
CA ALA A 507 -21.36 -14.78 3.43
C ALA A 507 -21.02 -16.27 3.60
N MET A 508 -21.27 -16.87 4.77
CA MET A 508 -21.14 -18.32 4.94
C MET A 508 -22.06 -19.11 4.01
N SER A 509 -23.32 -18.68 3.83
CA SER A 509 -24.23 -19.33 2.88
C SER A 509 -23.70 -19.31 1.45
N GLU A 510 -23.10 -18.21 1.01
CA GLU A 510 -22.49 -18.09 -0.32
C GLU A 510 -21.24 -18.97 -0.46
N ILE A 511 -20.38 -19.02 0.57
CA ILE A 511 -19.23 -19.94 0.64
C ILE A 511 -19.71 -21.39 0.54
N SER A 512 -20.73 -21.79 1.32
CA SER A 512 -21.33 -23.13 1.26
C SER A 512 -21.88 -23.45 -0.12
N GLN A 513 -22.58 -22.52 -0.77
CA GLN A 513 -23.12 -22.72 -2.12
C GLN A 513 -22.01 -22.86 -3.17
N ALA A 514 -20.98 -22.01 -3.12
CA ALA A 514 -19.83 -22.04 -4.04
C ALA A 514 -18.96 -23.30 -3.91
N LEU A 515 -19.02 -23.99 -2.77
CA LEU A 515 -18.31 -25.24 -2.49
C LEU A 515 -19.23 -26.47 -2.53
N GLU A 516 -20.45 -26.35 -3.08
CA GLU A 516 -21.45 -27.41 -3.24
C GLU A 516 -21.95 -28.04 -1.91
N ASN A 517 -21.69 -27.40 -0.77
CA ASN A 517 -22.16 -27.78 0.58
C ASN A 517 -23.61 -27.31 0.82
N SER A 518 -24.56 -27.81 0.03
CA SER A 518 -25.93 -27.30 -0.03
C SER A 518 -26.69 -27.29 1.31
N GLN A 519 -26.45 -28.29 2.17
CA GLN A 519 -27.09 -28.39 3.49
C GLN A 519 -26.77 -27.20 4.39
N ASP A 520 -25.53 -26.71 4.34
CA ASP A 520 -25.10 -25.56 5.14
C ASP A 520 -25.67 -24.25 4.56
N ALA A 521 -25.75 -24.13 3.22
CA ALA A 521 -26.40 -23.00 2.57
C ALA A 521 -27.91 -22.91 2.92
N GLU A 522 -28.59 -24.05 2.95
CA GLU A 522 -30.00 -24.18 3.39
C GLU A 522 -30.20 -23.84 4.88
N ILE A 523 -29.15 -23.91 5.70
CA ILE A 523 -29.17 -23.45 7.11
C ILE A 523 -28.92 -21.95 7.19
N TYR A 524 -27.87 -21.43 6.54
CA TYR A 524 -27.41 -20.05 6.76
C TYR A 524 -28.21 -18.98 6.01
N SER A 525 -28.65 -19.18 4.74
CA SER A 525 -29.43 -18.13 4.04
C SER A 525 -30.74 -17.79 4.76
N PRO A 526 -31.61 -18.77 5.14
CA PRO A 526 -32.86 -18.45 5.82
C PRO A 526 -32.66 -17.83 7.21
N LYS A 527 -31.51 -18.10 7.87
CA LYS A 527 -31.14 -17.45 9.14
C LYS A 527 -30.77 -16.00 8.94
N ALA A 528 -29.92 -15.68 7.96
CA ALA A 528 -29.58 -14.31 7.62
C ALA A 528 -30.82 -13.50 7.20
N GLU A 529 -31.68 -14.08 6.35
CA GLU A 529 -32.94 -13.47 5.91
C GLU A 529 -33.95 -13.25 7.04
N LEU A 530 -34.00 -14.14 8.03
CA LEU A 530 -34.81 -13.95 9.24
C LEU A 530 -34.26 -12.83 10.10
N TYR A 531 -32.94 -12.81 10.30
CA TYR A 531 -32.28 -11.85 11.19
C TYR A 531 -32.27 -10.43 10.61
N VAL A 532 -32.08 -10.25 9.30
CA VAL A 532 -32.16 -8.91 8.68
C VAL A 532 -33.57 -8.33 8.79
N LYS A 533 -34.62 -9.14 8.62
CA LYS A 533 -36.03 -8.70 8.79
C LYS A 533 -36.33 -8.26 10.22
N GLN A 534 -35.80 -9.00 11.21
CA GLN A 534 -35.91 -8.64 12.62
C GLN A 534 -35.12 -7.37 12.95
N TRP A 535 -33.86 -7.30 12.52
CA TRP A 535 -32.98 -6.16 12.69
C TRP A 535 -33.56 -4.87 12.07
N GLN A 536 -34.02 -4.91 10.81
CA GLN A 536 -34.68 -3.77 10.15
C GLN A 536 -35.89 -3.27 10.94
N THR A 537 -36.65 -4.17 11.57
CA THR A 537 -37.84 -3.82 12.37
C THR A 537 -37.48 -3.22 13.73
N TRP A 538 -36.34 -3.61 14.32
CA TRP A 538 -35.96 -3.21 15.69
C TRP A 538 -34.96 -2.05 15.75
N ALA A 539 -34.17 -1.85 14.69
CA ALA A 539 -33.15 -0.82 14.57
C ALA A 539 -33.65 0.43 13.83
N GLY A 540 -34.74 0.31 13.05
CA GLY A 540 -35.33 1.44 12.34
C GLY A 540 -36.07 2.41 13.27
N SER A 541 -35.78 3.71 13.11
CA SER A 541 -36.61 4.81 13.58
C SER A 541 -37.55 5.30 12.44
N THR A 542 -38.29 6.38 12.66
CA THR A 542 -39.13 7.00 11.62
C THR A 542 -38.32 7.58 10.45
N SER A 543 -37.02 7.85 10.62
CA SER A 543 -36.18 8.48 9.59
C SER A 543 -34.75 7.93 9.45
N HIS A 544 -34.22 7.17 10.41
CA HIS A 544 -32.82 6.73 10.43
C HIS A 544 -32.66 5.38 11.17
N LEU A 545 -31.44 4.85 11.25
CA LEU A 545 -31.12 3.67 12.06
C LEU A 545 -30.59 4.12 13.43
N LEU A 546 -31.15 3.55 14.50
CA LEU A 546 -30.78 3.85 15.89
C LEU A 546 -29.40 3.26 16.24
N SER A 547 -28.69 3.83 17.21
CA SER A 547 -27.42 3.26 17.73
C SER A 547 -27.59 1.83 18.25
N THR A 548 -28.71 1.58 18.93
CA THR A 548 -29.09 0.28 19.49
C THR A 548 -30.50 -0.10 19.10
N TYR A 549 -30.85 -1.40 19.16
CA TYR A 549 -32.15 -1.90 18.73
C TYR A 549 -33.00 -2.52 19.84
N GLY A 550 -34.32 -2.41 19.68
CA GLY A 550 -35.34 -3.01 20.56
C GLY A 550 -35.91 -2.04 21.60
N ALA A 551 -36.76 -2.56 22.50
CA ALA A 551 -37.67 -1.76 23.33
C ALA A 551 -37.04 -0.79 24.35
N ALA A 552 -35.71 -0.80 24.53
CA ALA A 552 -34.97 0.11 25.39
C ALA A 552 -34.02 1.05 24.61
N ALA A 553 -34.06 1.02 23.29
CA ALA A 553 -33.30 1.92 22.44
C ALA A 553 -33.79 3.37 22.59
N ASP A 554 -32.85 4.31 22.62
CA ASP A 554 -33.18 5.74 22.58
C ASP A 554 -33.59 6.11 21.14
N SER A 555 -34.84 6.55 20.96
CA SER A 555 -35.41 6.95 19.66
C SER A 555 -34.79 8.21 19.04
N SER A 556 -33.88 8.88 19.76
CA SER A 556 -33.08 10.00 19.27
C SER A 556 -31.62 9.63 18.97
N SER A 557 -31.19 8.41 19.32
CA SER A 557 -29.85 7.90 19.00
C SER A 557 -29.75 7.47 17.54
N TRP A 558 -28.53 7.50 16.99
CA TRP A 558 -28.25 7.05 15.63
C TRP A 558 -26.79 6.60 15.50
N SER A 559 -26.51 5.71 14.53
CA SER A 559 -25.16 5.26 14.20
C SER A 559 -24.88 5.41 12.70
N LEU A 560 -23.64 5.72 12.34
CA LEU A 560 -23.14 5.59 10.98
C LEU A 560 -23.00 4.10 10.67
N VAL A 561 -24.02 3.50 10.05
CA VAL A 561 -24.10 2.04 9.85
C VAL A 561 -23.23 1.58 8.67
N TYR A 562 -21.92 1.80 8.79
CA TYR A 562 -20.92 1.59 7.75
C TYR A 562 -20.84 0.12 7.27
N ASN A 563 -21.24 -0.84 8.10
CA ASN A 563 -21.25 -2.26 7.72
C ASN A 563 -22.30 -2.62 6.66
N LEU A 564 -23.22 -1.70 6.32
CA LEU A 564 -24.04 -1.81 5.10
C LEU A 564 -23.20 -1.86 3.80
N PHE A 565 -21.94 -1.40 3.82
CA PHE A 565 -21.01 -1.54 2.69
C PHE A 565 -20.80 -3.00 2.30
N ALA A 566 -20.74 -3.93 3.26
CA ALA A 566 -20.48 -5.34 2.98
C ALA A 566 -21.59 -5.99 2.13
N ASP A 567 -22.85 -5.60 2.33
CA ASP A 567 -23.97 -6.11 1.52
C ASP A 567 -23.90 -5.62 0.07
N LYS A 568 -23.45 -4.38 -0.16
CA LYS A 568 -23.15 -3.85 -1.50
C LYS A 568 -21.95 -4.54 -2.14
N LEU A 569 -20.83 -4.66 -1.41
CA LEU A 569 -19.58 -5.27 -1.90
C LEU A 569 -19.77 -6.73 -2.31
N LEU A 570 -20.41 -7.53 -1.45
CA LEU A 570 -20.71 -8.93 -1.72
C LEU A 570 -21.90 -9.10 -2.68
N GLY A 571 -22.69 -8.05 -2.90
CA GLY A 571 -23.90 -8.09 -3.72
C GLY A 571 -24.96 -9.04 -3.17
N THR A 572 -25.04 -9.18 -1.85
CA THR A 572 -25.93 -10.16 -1.18
C THR A 572 -27.40 -9.76 -1.22
N ALA A 573 -27.70 -8.47 -1.47
CA ALA A 573 -29.05 -7.91 -1.57
C ALA A 573 -29.96 -8.29 -0.38
N LEU A 574 -29.36 -8.37 0.81
CA LEU A 574 -29.98 -8.85 2.03
C LEU A 574 -30.78 -7.75 2.73
N VAL A 575 -30.32 -6.49 2.62
CA VAL A 575 -30.94 -5.31 3.24
C VAL A 575 -31.87 -4.63 2.23
N ASP A 576 -33.07 -4.24 2.68
CA ASP A 576 -34.01 -3.51 1.84
C ASP A 576 -33.46 -2.15 1.38
N SER A 577 -33.61 -1.86 0.08
CA SER A 577 -33.41 -0.55 -0.55
C SER A 577 -33.93 0.65 0.26
N PHE A 578 -35.06 0.51 0.97
CA PHE A 578 -35.64 1.54 1.82
C PHE A 578 -34.70 1.97 2.96
N ILE A 579 -33.92 1.04 3.52
CA ILE A 579 -32.95 1.34 4.57
C ILE A 579 -31.84 2.25 4.04
N TYR A 580 -31.30 1.93 2.87
CA TYR A 580 -30.28 2.75 2.20
C TYR A 580 -30.81 4.15 1.91
N ASN A 581 -31.99 4.27 1.29
CA ASN A 581 -32.61 5.57 1.00
C ASN A 581 -32.87 6.40 2.27
N ASN A 582 -33.26 5.77 3.38
CA ASN A 582 -33.42 6.47 4.66
C ASN A 582 -32.07 6.94 5.23
N GLN A 583 -31.03 6.10 5.16
CA GLN A 583 -29.69 6.50 5.60
C GLN A 583 -29.12 7.62 4.73
N ASP A 584 -29.34 7.59 3.41
CA ASP A 584 -28.91 8.65 2.50
C ASP A 584 -29.57 10.00 2.86
N ASN A 585 -30.90 10.01 3.05
CA ASN A 585 -31.61 11.21 3.51
C ASN A 585 -31.10 11.71 4.88
N PHE A 586 -30.81 10.81 5.81
CA PHE A 586 -30.32 11.15 7.14
C PHE A 586 -28.89 11.71 7.11
N TYR A 587 -27.96 11.03 6.44
CA TYR A 587 -26.57 11.48 6.32
C TYR A 587 -26.45 12.79 5.55
N SER A 588 -27.33 13.06 4.57
CA SER A 588 -27.42 14.37 3.93
C SER A 588 -27.73 15.48 4.94
N HIS A 589 -28.62 15.24 5.91
CA HIS A 589 -28.98 16.23 6.93
C HIS A 589 -27.87 16.41 7.97
N GLU A 590 -27.27 15.31 8.45
CA GLU A 590 -26.16 15.39 9.41
C GLU A 590 -24.92 16.09 8.82
N ALA A 591 -24.67 15.91 7.51
CA ALA A 591 -23.61 16.61 6.78
C ALA A 591 -23.84 18.14 6.64
N GLU A 592 -25.09 18.61 6.69
CA GLU A 592 -25.40 20.06 6.72
C GLU A 592 -25.16 20.69 8.10
N SER A 593 -24.96 19.88 9.16
CA SER A 593 -24.71 20.38 10.51
C SER A 593 -23.36 21.11 10.59
N THR A 594 -23.29 22.17 11.41
CA THR A 594 -22.04 22.91 11.63
C THR A 594 -20.93 22.08 12.29
N PHE A 595 -21.27 20.91 12.83
CA PHE A 595 -20.32 20.01 13.47
C PHE A 595 -19.64 19.04 12.50
N ALA A 596 -20.25 18.78 11.34
CA ALA A 596 -19.81 17.75 10.39
C ALA A 596 -18.79 18.21 9.33
N LYS A 597 -18.16 19.38 9.52
CA LYS A 597 -17.28 20.06 8.53
C LYS A 597 -16.26 19.14 7.84
N TYR A 598 -15.73 18.16 8.57
CA TYR A 598 -14.70 17.23 8.12
C TYR A 598 -15.15 15.76 8.10
N GLY A 599 -16.39 15.48 8.49
CA GLY A 599 -16.96 14.14 8.55
C GLY A 599 -18.15 14.06 9.48
N ILE A 600 -19.00 13.05 9.30
CA ILE A 600 -20.07 12.72 10.25
C ILE A 600 -19.48 11.81 11.34
N PRO A 601 -19.80 12.00 12.63
CA PRO A 601 -19.40 11.08 13.68
C PRO A 601 -19.97 9.67 13.46
N TYR A 602 -19.34 8.65 14.06
CA TYR A 602 -19.74 7.26 13.83
C TYR A 602 -20.92 6.78 14.70
N ASP A 603 -21.20 7.50 15.80
CA ASP A 603 -22.38 7.29 16.64
C ASP A 603 -22.81 8.59 17.34
N SER A 604 -24.11 8.78 17.54
CA SER A 604 -24.71 9.91 18.26
C SER A 604 -24.16 10.13 19.68
N GLY A 605 -23.69 9.06 20.34
CA GLY A 605 -23.02 9.10 21.65
C GLY A 605 -21.59 9.64 21.59
N VAL A 606 -20.99 9.80 20.41
CA VAL A 606 -19.61 10.25 20.18
C VAL A 606 -19.61 11.43 19.22
N THR A 607 -19.65 12.65 19.74
CA THR A 607 -19.79 13.87 18.91
C THR A 607 -18.47 14.49 18.45
N ASN A 608 -17.34 14.06 19.03
CA ASN A 608 -16.02 14.67 18.85
C ASN A 608 -15.06 13.82 17.99
N GLU A 609 -15.55 12.75 17.35
CA GLU A 609 -14.71 11.85 16.56
C GLU A 609 -15.43 11.35 15.30
N ALA A 610 -14.79 11.55 14.15
CA ALA A 610 -15.18 11.01 12.85
C ALA A 610 -14.03 10.18 12.28
N LYS A 611 -14.37 9.14 11.51
CA LYS A 611 -13.41 8.14 11.03
C LYS A 611 -13.47 7.98 9.51
N THR A 612 -12.37 8.23 8.80
CA THR A 612 -12.30 8.19 7.32
C THR A 612 -12.86 6.87 6.78
N HIS A 613 -12.36 5.75 7.30
CA HIS A 613 -12.65 4.42 6.78
C HIS A 613 -14.14 4.09 6.83
N TRP A 614 -14.82 4.45 7.92
CA TRP A 614 -16.27 4.30 8.06
C TRP A 614 -17.08 5.28 7.22
N ILE A 615 -16.64 6.53 7.06
CA ILE A 615 -17.28 7.48 6.14
C ILE A 615 -17.17 6.99 4.69
N MET A 616 -16.01 6.43 4.30
CA MET A 616 -15.81 5.86 2.96
C MET A 616 -16.60 4.56 2.75
N PHE A 617 -16.85 3.77 3.80
CA PHE A 617 -17.76 2.62 3.74
C PHE A 617 -19.23 3.07 3.66
N ALA A 618 -19.65 4.08 4.42
CA ALA A 618 -20.98 4.68 4.31
C ALA A 618 -21.22 5.27 2.92
N ALA A 619 -20.23 5.96 2.32
CA ALA A 619 -20.28 6.41 0.95
C ALA A 619 -20.42 5.24 -0.05
N GLY A 620 -19.75 4.10 0.20
CA GLY A 620 -19.91 2.86 -0.57
C GLY A 620 -21.23 2.13 -0.35
N ALA A 621 -21.90 2.34 0.79
CA ALA A 621 -23.25 1.83 1.06
C ALA A 621 -24.33 2.69 0.37
N SER A 622 -24.06 3.98 0.19
CA SER A 622 -24.99 4.97 -0.34
C SER A 622 -25.56 4.59 -1.71
N SER A 623 -26.86 4.85 -1.90
CA SER A 623 -27.57 4.66 -3.17
C SER A 623 -27.85 5.99 -3.88
N ASP A 624 -27.66 7.12 -3.19
CA ASP A 624 -27.67 8.47 -3.77
C ASP A 624 -26.25 8.99 -4.05
N THR A 625 -26.00 9.36 -5.31
CA THR A 625 -24.71 9.90 -5.77
C THR A 625 -24.36 11.24 -5.10
N ALA A 626 -25.34 12.10 -4.80
CA ALA A 626 -25.11 13.37 -4.14
C ALA A 626 -24.71 13.19 -2.67
N VAL A 627 -25.29 12.21 -1.97
CA VAL A 627 -24.93 11.89 -0.58
C VAL A 627 -23.56 11.23 -0.50
N ARG A 628 -23.29 10.26 -1.38
CA ARG A 628 -21.94 9.69 -1.59
C ARG A 628 -20.89 10.78 -1.76
N ASP A 629 -21.11 11.72 -2.70
CA ASP A 629 -20.13 12.76 -3.01
C ASP A 629 -20.01 13.81 -1.89
N THR A 630 -21.08 14.03 -1.12
CA THR A 630 -21.03 14.83 0.11
C THR A 630 -20.11 14.18 1.14
N LEU A 631 -20.29 12.89 1.44
CA LEU A 631 -19.45 12.14 2.38
C LEU A 631 -17.96 12.13 1.96
N VAL A 632 -17.69 11.90 0.67
CA VAL A 632 -16.34 12.02 0.08
C VAL A 632 -15.77 13.43 0.28
N THR A 633 -16.59 14.46 0.04
CA THR A 633 -16.16 15.87 0.14
C THR A 633 -15.82 16.28 1.58
N LEU A 634 -16.49 15.70 2.59
CA LEU A 634 -16.14 15.94 3.99
C LEU A 634 -14.73 15.40 4.33
N VAL A 635 -14.41 14.18 3.90
CA VAL A 635 -13.07 13.58 4.05
C VAL A 635 -12.04 14.36 3.23
N HIS A 636 -12.37 14.78 2.01
CA HIS A 636 -11.50 15.62 1.19
C HIS A 636 -11.19 16.96 1.87
N ALA A 637 -12.20 17.62 2.44
CA ALA A 637 -12.02 18.85 3.22
C ALA A 637 -11.11 18.62 4.43
N LYS A 638 -11.21 17.47 5.11
CA LYS A 638 -10.31 17.12 6.24
C LYS A 638 -8.85 17.12 5.81
N VAL A 639 -8.57 16.50 4.67
CA VAL A 639 -7.22 16.27 4.14
C VAL A 639 -6.65 17.55 3.53
N GLY A 640 -7.42 18.21 2.66
CA GLY A 640 -7.05 19.46 1.99
C GLY A 640 -6.99 20.68 2.91
N SER A 641 -7.54 20.60 4.14
CA SER A 641 -7.47 21.70 5.12
C SER A 641 -6.05 22.11 5.50
N ASN A 642 -5.09 21.18 5.45
CA ASN A 642 -3.69 21.29 5.91
C ASN A 642 -3.45 22.02 7.25
N THR A 643 -4.45 22.07 8.14
CA THR A 643 -4.36 22.71 9.47
C THR A 643 -3.78 21.78 10.54
N SER A 644 -4.08 20.47 10.45
CA SER A 644 -3.67 19.48 11.45
C SER A 644 -2.29 18.89 11.17
N ALA A 645 -1.57 18.56 12.24
CA ALA A 645 -0.33 17.80 12.18
C ALA A 645 -0.52 16.32 11.79
N GLY A 646 0.49 15.74 11.15
CA GLY A 646 0.61 14.30 10.91
C GLY A 646 0.14 13.79 9.54
N VAL A 647 0.54 12.54 9.28
CA VAL A 647 0.09 11.73 8.13
C VAL A 647 -1.42 11.48 8.19
N PHE A 648 -2.06 11.35 7.03
CA PHE A 648 -3.51 11.14 6.86
C PHE A 648 -4.07 10.12 7.88
N PRO A 649 -4.78 10.61 8.91
CA PRO A 649 -5.20 9.78 10.04
C PRO A 649 -6.53 9.08 9.76
N LEU A 650 -6.74 7.93 10.43
CA LEU A 650 -8.04 7.27 10.41
C LEU A 650 -9.10 8.06 11.17
N SER A 651 -8.72 8.75 12.24
CA SER A 651 -9.63 9.38 13.21
C SER A 651 -9.26 10.83 13.50
N TYR A 652 -10.26 11.70 13.59
CA TYR A 652 -10.12 13.13 13.83
C TYR A 652 -11.41 13.78 14.33
N ASP A 653 -11.28 14.97 14.93
CA ASP A 653 -12.41 15.82 15.31
C ASP A 653 -13.15 16.33 14.05
N PRO A 654 -14.47 16.09 13.91
CA PRO A 654 -15.23 16.47 12.72
C PRO A 654 -15.45 17.98 12.55
N SER A 655 -15.36 18.76 13.64
CA SER A 655 -15.62 20.20 13.65
C SER A 655 -14.37 21.03 13.37
N ASN A 656 -13.23 20.68 14.00
CA ASN A 656 -11.97 21.42 13.88
C ASN A 656 -10.87 20.68 13.10
N GLY A 657 -11.02 19.37 12.87
CA GLY A 657 -10.11 18.59 12.03
C GLY A 657 -8.81 18.18 12.72
N SER A 658 -8.73 18.27 14.05
CA SER A 658 -7.57 17.80 14.81
C SER A 658 -7.45 16.29 14.74
N THR A 659 -6.26 15.79 14.43
CA THR A 659 -5.92 14.35 14.41
C THR A 659 -6.11 13.73 15.80
N ILE A 660 -6.84 12.62 15.88
CA ILE A 660 -7.03 11.84 17.12
C ILE A 660 -6.13 10.60 17.10
N SER A 661 -6.25 9.74 16.09
CA SER A 661 -5.47 8.49 15.99
C SER A 661 -5.39 7.93 14.55
N GLY A 662 -4.60 6.87 14.39
CA GLY A 662 -4.47 6.11 13.14
C GLY A 662 -3.67 6.81 12.05
N ARG A 663 -2.75 7.73 12.39
CA ARG A 663 -1.76 8.28 11.44
C ARG A 663 -1.03 7.16 10.71
N ALA A 664 -0.88 7.31 9.40
CA ALA A 664 -0.21 6.33 8.54
C ALA A 664 -0.77 4.88 8.59
N SER A 665 -1.96 4.66 9.16
CA SER A 665 -2.54 3.31 9.22
C SER A 665 -2.94 2.81 7.83
N PRO A 666 -2.67 1.52 7.50
CA PRO A 666 -3.11 0.93 6.24
C PRO A 666 -4.64 0.88 6.10
N GLY A 667 -5.41 1.09 7.17
CA GLY A 667 -6.88 1.19 7.13
C GLY A 667 -7.43 2.24 6.15
N GLN A 668 -6.61 3.19 5.66
CA GLN A 668 -6.99 4.10 4.56
C GLN A 668 -7.24 3.38 3.23
N GLY A 669 -6.94 2.07 3.11
CA GLY A 669 -7.41 1.26 1.99
C GLY A 669 -8.94 1.26 1.85
N ALA A 670 -9.68 1.65 2.90
CA ALA A 670 -11.11 1.90 2.85
C ALA A 670 -11.52 3.00 1.85
N VAL A 671 -10.61 3.92 1.51
CA VAL A 671 -10.83 4.91 0.45
C VAL A 671 -11.13 4.23 -0.89
N PHE A 672 -10.62 3.02 -1.14
CA PHE A 672 -10.87 2.26 -2.36
C PHE A 672 -12.26 1.58 -2.40
N SER A 673 -13.11 1.77 -1.38
CA SER A 673 -14.46 1.17 -1.26
C SER A 673 -15.29 1.33 -2.54
N LEU A 674 -15.39 2.55 -3.07
CA LEU A 674 -16.20 2.87 -4.24
C LEU A 674 -15.69 2.22 -5.54
N MET A 675 -14.37 2.13 -5.73
CA MET A 675 -13.81 1.40 -6.87
C MET A 675 -13.96 -0.12 -6.71
N ALA A 676 -13.87 -0.65 -5.48
CA ALA A 676 -14.06 -2.08 -5.24
C ALA A 676 -15.47 -2.59 -5.62
N LEU A 677 -16.50 -1.73 -5.58
CA LEU A 677 -17.86 -2.05 -6.04
C LEU A 677 -17.96 -2.32 -7.55
N SER A 678 -16.98 -1.86 -8.35
CA SER A 678 -16.93 -2.05 -9.80
C SER A 678 -16.20 -3.34 -10.24
N LEU A 679 -15.63 -4.09 -9.29
CA LEU A 679 -14.86 -5.29 -9.59
C LEU A 679 -15.75 -6.42 -10.10
N GLN A 680 -15.20 -7.21 -11.04
CA GLN A 680 -15.91 -8.34 -11.62
C GLN A 680 -15.76 -9.58 -10.74
N ASN A 681 -16.84 -10.34 -10.60
CA ASN A 681 -16.84 -11.61 -9.87
C ASN A 681 -16.15 -12.71 -10.69
N MET A 682 -15.33 -13.50 -10.01
CA MET A 682 -14.69 -14.70 -10.54
C MET A 682 -15.47 -15.95 -10.14
N THR A 683 -15.38 -17.01 -10.95
CA THR A 683 -15.97 -18.30 -10.59
C THR A 683 -15.14 -18.95 -9.49
N VAL A 684 -15.77 -19.23 -8.35
CA VAL A 684 -15.17 -19.96 -7.23
C VAL A 684 -15.46 -21.46 -7.39
N SER A 685 -14.43 -22.31 -7.29
CA SER A 685 -14.62 -23.77 -7.29
C SER A 685 -13.60 -24.48 -6.41
N GLY A 686 -14.07 -25.26 -5.42
CA GLY A 686 -13.19 -25.97 -4.48
C GLY A 686 -12.36 -27.12 -5.08
N SER A 687 -12.70 -27.58 -6.30
CA SER A 687 -11.88 -28.56 -7.02
C SER A 687 -10.82 -27.88 -7.87
N SER A 688 -9.56 -28.30 -7.72
CA SER A 688 -8.43 -27.84 -8.54
C SER A 688 -8.48 -28.40 -9.97
N LYS A 689 -9.46 -27.94 -10.76
CA LYS A 689 -9.63 -28.26 -12.20
C LYS A 689 -8.52 -27.68 -13.11
N ILE A 690 -7.38 -27.30 -12.54
CA ILE A 690 -6.14 -26.91 -13.24
C ILE A 690 -5.76 -27.99 -14.25
N GLY A 691 -5.93 -29.28 -13.92
CA GLY A 691 -5.68 -30.39 -14.84
C GLY A 691 -6.66 -30.48 -16.03
N ALA A 692 -7.91 -30.06 -15.87
CA ALA A 692 -8.90 -30.07 -16.94
C ALA A 692 -8.70 -28.87 -17.89
N ILE A 693 -8.54 -27.67 -17.34
CA ILE A 693 -8.32 -26.44 -18.11
C ILE A 693 -7.00 -26.52 -18.89
N ALA A 694 -5.92 -27.03 -18.27
CA ALA A 694 -4.67 -27.27 -18.99
C ALA A 694 -4.82 -28.38 -20.07
N GLY A 695 -5.59 -29.43 -19.80
CA GLY A 695 -5.89 -30.50 -20.76
C GLY A 695 -6.60 -29.98 -22.02
N ASP A 696 -7.62 -29.14 -21.84
CA ASP A 696 -8.40 -28.57 -22.95
C ASP A 696 -7.59 -27.57 -23.78
N VAL A 697 -6.77 -26.72 -23.15
CA VAL A 697 -5.88 -25.78 -23.86
C VAL A 697 -4.78 -26.52 -24.64
N VAL A 698 -4.16 -27.55 -24.04
CA VAL A 698 -3.15 -28.38 -24.73
C VAL A 698 -3.78 -29.19 -25.87
N GLY A 699 -4.99 -29.73 -25.67
CA GLY A 699 -5.77 -30.40 -26.71
C GLY A 699 -6.13 -29.47 -27.87
N GLY A 700 -6.57 -28.24 -27.57
CA GLY A 700 -6.87 -27.20 -28.55
C GLY A 700 -5.64 -26.80 -29.38
N LEU A 701 -4.49 -26.57 -28.73
CA LEU A 701 -3.23 -26.27 -29.41
C LEU A 701 -2.71 -27.43 -30.27
N ALA A 702 -2.87 -28.68 -29.83
CA ALA A 702 -2.56 -29.87 -30.62
C ALA A 702 -3.47 -29.99 -31.86
N ALA A 703 -4.77 -29.72 -31.73
CA ALA A 703 -5.70 -29.71 -32.84
C ALA A 703 -5.40 -28.59 -33.86
N LEU A 704 -5.08 -27.38 -33.37
CA LEU A 704 -4.70 -26.23 -34.21
C LEU A 704 -3.40 -26.48 -34.99
N THR A 705 -2.37 -27.03 -34.34
CA THR A 705 -1.10 -27.36 -35.01
C THR A 705 -1.27 -28.45 -36.07
N LEU A 706 -2.09 -29.48 -35.80
CA LEU A 706 -2.46 -30.49 -36.81
C LEU A 706 -3.25 -29.88 -37.99
N LEU A 707 -4.18 -28.95 -37.74
CA LEU A 707 -4.91 -28.23 -38.78
C LEU A 707 -3.98 -27.37 -39.65
N VAL A 708 -3.11 -26.58 -39.04
CA VAL A 708 -2.11 -25.75 -39.76
C VAL A 708 -1.16 -26.63 -40.57
N PHE A 709 -0.68 -27.74 -40.01
CA PHE A 709 0.14 -28.71 -40.74
C PHE A 709 -0.61 -29.34 -41.93
N GLY A 710 -1.88 -29.69 -41.74
CA GLY A 710 -2.77 -30.18 -42.80
C GLY A 710 -2.96 -29.17 -43.93
N VAL A 711 -3.21 -27.90 -43.61
CA VAL A 711 -3.34 -26.80 -44.59
C VAL A 711 -2.02 -26.56 -45.33
N LEU A 712 -0.87 -26.58 -44.63
CA LEU A 712 0.45 -26.47 -45.26
C LEU A 712 0.75 -27.64 -46.19
N MET A 713 0.45 -28.87 -45.79
CA MET A 713 0.59 -30.06 -46.64
C MET A 713 -0.35 -30.02 -47.84
N TYR A 714 -1.58 -29.53 -47.68
CA TYR A 714 -2.52 -29.32 -48.78
C TYR A 714 -2.01 -28.26 -49.76
N ARG A 715 -1.58 -27.08 -49.28
CA ARG A 715 -0.97 -26.02 -50.12
C ARG A 715 0.28 -26.53 -50.85
N ARG A 716 1.14 -27.29 -50.17
CA ARG A 716 2.35 -27.90 -50.77
C ARG A 716 2.01 -28.96 -51.82
N ARG A 717 0.90 -29.71 -51.64
CA ARG A 717 0.36 -30.65 -52.64
C ARG A 717 -0.23 -29.93 -53.85
N GLN A 718 -0.92 -28.81 -53.66
CA GLN A 718 -1.41 -27.97 -54.76
C GLN A 718 -0.26 -27.32 -55.55
N TRP A 719 0.76 -26.80 -54.86
CA TRP A 719 1.98 -26.28 -55.52
C TRP A 719 2.70 -27.33 -56.37
N ARG A 720 2.80 -28.57 -55.88
CA ARG A 720 3.37 -29.69 -56.67
C ARG A 720 2.55 -30.05 -57.91
N LYS A 721 1.22 -29.90 -57.86
CA LYS A 721 0.35 -30.04 -59.05
C LYS A 721 0.53 -28.88 -60.04
N HIS A 722 0.79 -27.67 -59.54
CA HIS A 722 1.02 -26.50 -60.40
C HIS A 722 2.38 -26.56 -61.11
N ASN A 723 3.44 -26.99 -60.41
CA ASN A 723 4.80 -27.06 -60.95
C ASN A 723 5.11 -28.30 -61.81
N GLN A 724 4.12 -29.13 -62.14
CA GLN A 724 4.24 -30.17 -63.17
C GLN A 724 3.80 -29.71 -64.57
N ARG A 725 3.45 -28.41 -64.75
CA ARG A 725 2.99 -27.85 -66.04
C ARG A 725 3.95 -26.90 -66.78
N SER A 726 5.14 -26.63 -66.24
CA SER A 726 6.22 -25.93 -66.97
C SER A 726 7.54 -26.65 -66.76
N GLY A 727 8.19 -27.06 -67.85
CA GLY A 727 9.50 -27.72 -67.82
C GLY A 727 10.49 -27.11 -68.82
N SER A 728 11.72 -26.91 -68.35
CA SER A 728 12.99 -26.77 -69.11
C SER A 728 14.15 -26.69 -68.07
N VAL A 729 15.01 -27.71 -67.90
CA VAL A 729 16.28 -27.93 -68.64
C VAL A 729 17.32 -26.81 -68.34
N THR A 730 18.06 -26.83 -67.20
CA THR A 730 19.45 -27.39 -66.94
C THR A 730 20.65 -26.55 -67.43
N PRO A 731 21.94 -26.71 -66.95
CA PRO A 731 22.50 -27.16 -65.64
C PRO A 731 23.84 -26.47 -65.14
N PHE A 732 24.43 -26.98 -64.02
CA PHE A 732 25.86 -26.93 -63.54
C PHE A 732 26.47 -25.66 -62.88
N PHE A 733 27.47 -25.65 -61.97
CA PHE A 733 28.39 -26.62 -61.26
C PHE A 733 28.70 -26.01 -59.83
N MET A 734 28.48 -26.61 -58.65
CA MET A 734 29.19 -27.62 -57.79
C MET A 734 30.55 -27.25 -57.12
N GLY A 735 30.65 -27.44 -55.78
CA GLY A 735 31.89 -27.66 -54.99
C GLY A 735 31.89 -27.10 -53.53
N VAL A 736 32.54 -27.63 -52.48
CA VAL A 736 32.77 -29.02 -51.99
C VAL A 736 33.46 -29.00 -50.57
N PHE A 737 32.89 -29.70 -49.55
CA PHE A 737 33.50 -30.14 -48.25
C PHE A 737 34.05 -29.06 -47.25
N ARG A 738 34.34 -29.29 -45.94
CA ARG A 738 34.66 -30.52 -45.16
C ARG A 738 34.37 -30.40 -43.63
N GLN A 739 34.20 -31.52 -42.92
CA GLN A 739 34.15 -31.64 -41.44
C GLN A 739 35.55 -31.89 -40.81
N HIS A 740 35.73 -31.59 -39.51
CA HIS A 740 36.56 -32.30 -38.47
C HIS A 740 36.00 -31.87 -37.09
N ARG A 741 35.79 -32.66 -36.00
CA ARG A 741 36.24 -33.96 -35.44
C ARG A 741 37.20 -33.77 -34.23
N SER A 742 36.74 -34.16 -33.03
CA SER A 742 37.50 -34.21 -31.78
C SER A 742 38.52 -35.36 -31.72
N PRO A 743 39.36 -35.38 -30.67
CA PRO A 743 39.63 -36.63 -29.95
C PRO A 743 39.44 -36.52 -28.41
N LYS A 744 39.16 -37.67 -27.78
CA LYS A 744 39.20 -37.92 -26.33
C LYS A 744 40.62 -38.28 -25.87
N HIS A 745 40.84 -38.28 -24.55
CA HIS A 745 41.65 -39.32 -23.88
C HIS A 745 40.96 -39.80 -22.60
N GLU A 746 41.35 -40.98 -22.11
CA GLU A 746 40.56 -41.88 -21.23
C GLU A 746 41.52 -42.66 -20.29
N ASN A 747 40.97 -43.31 -19.23
CA ASN A 747 41.56 -44.35 -18.34
C ASN A 747 42.13 -43.95 -16.94
N GLU A 748 41.30 -44.07 -15.88
CA GLU A 748 41.18 -45.21 -14.91
C GLU A 748 42.39 -46.16 -14.59
N PRO A 749 42.35 -47.08 -13.57
CA PRO A 749 41.35 -47.33 -12.48
C PRO A 749 41.87 -47.77 -11.05
N ALA A 750 40.93 -47.88 -10.09
CA ALA A 750 40.82 -48.83 -8.92
C ALA A 750 41.93 -48.91 -7.81
N THR A 751 41.74 -49.45 -6.59
CA THR A 751 40.85 -50.53 -6.05
C THR A 751 40.73 -50.49 -4.48
N THR A 752 39.58 -50.92 -3.89
CA THR A 752 39.31 -51.77 -2.66
C THR A 752 40.30 -51.86 -1.44
N SER A 753 39.95 -52.21 -0.17
CA SER A 753 38.71 -52.66 0.55
C SER A 753 38.94 -52.82 2.10
N GLU A 754 37.85 -53.09 2.87
CA GLU A 754 37.78 -53.73 4.22
C GLU A 754 38.28 -52.93 5.47
N ILE A 755 37.48 -52.64 6.52
CA ILE A 755 36.70 -53.46 7.52
C ILE A 755 37.57 -54.02 8.67
N TYR A 756 37.28 -53.59 9.91
CA TYR A 756 37.19 -54.43 11.12
C TYR A 756 36.48 -53.68 12.28
N ASP A 757 36.02 -54.43 13.29
CA ASP A 757 34.90 -54.09 14.18
C ASP A 757 35.25 -54.28 15.69
N LEU A 758 34.31 -53.89 16.57
CA LEU A 758 34.03 -54.42 17.94
C LEU A 758 34.70 -53.91 19.26
N HIS A 759 33.81 -53.56 20.21
CA HIS A 759 33.81 -53.71 21.70
C HIS A 759 34.36 -52.63 22.70
N GLY A 760 33.59 -52.38 23.79
CA GLY A 760 33.88 -51.56 25.01
C GLY A 760 34.17 -52.45 26.26
N PRO A 761 33.75 -52.16 27.54
CA PRO A 761 33.02 -51.01 28.15
C PRO A 761 33.64 -50.53 29.54
N TYR A 762 32.81 -50.24 30.60
CA TYR A 762 33.09 -49.70 31.98
C TYR A 762 33.28 -48.15 32.10
N GLY A 763 33.12 -47.39 33.21
CA GLY A 763 32.68 -47.58 34.62
C GLY A 763 33.53 -46.74 35.63
N THR A 764 33.11 -46.13 36.75
CA THR A 764 31.77 -45.85 37.37
C THR A 764 31.88 -44.90 38.63
N GLN A 765 30.81 -44.15 39.00
CA GLN A 765 30.45 -43.57 40.35
C GLN A 765 31.28 -42.44 41.08
N HIS A 766 30.60 -41.30 41.38
CA HIS A 766 30.37 -40.56 42.69
C HIS A 766 31.48 -40.32 43.78
N PRO A 767 31.29 -39.52 44.90
CA PRO A 767 30.33 -38.41 45.25
C PRO A 767 30.87 -37.18 46.10
N TYR A 768 30.15 -36.02 46.10
CA TYR A 768 29.88 -35.00 47.21
C TYR A 768 31.03 -34.43 48.13
N PRO A 769 30.85 -33.50 49.13
CA PRO A 769 29.65 -32.82 49.71
C PRO A 769 29.68 -31.27 50.06
N GLN A 770 28.47 -30.67 50.23
CA GLN A 770 28.01 -29.68 51.27
C GLN A 770 28.64 -28.25 51.42
N THR A 771 28.03 -27.18 52.01
CA THR A 771 26.66 -26.79 52.46
C THR A 771 26.54 -25.28 52.84
N GLY A 772 25.30 -24.71 52.81
CA GLY A 772 24.82 -23.66 53.74
C GLY A 772 24.52 -22.26 53.14
N GLN A 773 23.64 -21.39 53.68
CA GLN A 773 22.47 -21.60 54.57
C GLN A 773 21.57 -20.31 54.66
N ARG A 774 20.25 -20.44 54.41
CA ARG A 774 19.07 -19.71 54.97
C ARG A 774 18.89 -18.15 54.99
N SER A 775 17.58 -17.81 54.86
CA SER A 775 16.86 -16.59 55.32
C SER A 775 16.88 -15.35 54.39
N GLY A 776 15.78 -14.61 54.10
CA GLY A 776 14.35 -14.81 54.36
C GLY A 776 13.62 -13.58 54.95
N LYS A 777 12.75 -12.88 54.18
CA LYS A 777 11.50 -12.17 54.62
C LYS A 777 10.79 -11.37 53.51
N ARG A 778 9.52 -11.01 53.79
CA ARG A 778 8.54 -10.25 52.98
C ARG A 778 8.86 -8.74 52.86
N GLY A 779 8.32 -8.09 51.82
CA GLY A 779 8.09 -6.64 51.71
C GLY A 779 7.17 -6.33 50.52
N GLN A 780 6.28 -5.33 50.62
CA GLN A 780 5.28 -4.97 49.59
C GLN A 780 5.50 -3.54 49.03
N PRO A 781 4.69 -3.00 48.09
CA PRO A 781 5.16 -2.04 47.08
C PRO A 781 5.16 -0.56 47.52
N ILE A 782 5.78 0.29 46.69
CA ILE A 782 5.73 1.76 46.81
C ILE A 782 4.94 2.35 45.64
N ILE A 783 3.99 3.22 45.98
CA ILE A 783 3.23 4.09 45.07
C ILE A 783 3.80 5.51 45.19
N LEU A 784 4.09 6.18 44.06
CA LEU A 784 4.15 7.65 43.95
C LEU A 784 3.57 8.03 42.57
N SER A 785 2.37 8.59 42.46
CA SER A 785 1.88 9.93 42.88
C SER A 785 2.10 11.00 41.80
N ARG A 786 1.00 11.39 41.14
CA ARG A 786 0.90 12.60 40.30
C ARG A 786 1.13 13.87 41.15
N SER A 787 1.73 14.90 40.55
CA SER A 787 1.43 16.29 40.91
C SER A 787 1.60 17.23 39.73
N SER A 788 0.59 18.08 39.54
CA SER A 788 0.64 19.31 38.74
C SER A 788 0.30 20.46 39.68
N PRO A 789 0.79 21.68 39.41
CA PRO A 789 -0.10 22.83 39.50
C PRO A 789 0.07 23.84 38.37
N GLU A 790 -1.06 24.50 38.05
CA GLU A 790 -1.19 25.67 37.17
C GLU A 790 -0.85 26.99 37.91
N PRO A 791 -1.33 28.19 37.49
CA PRO A 791 -0.76 29.02 36.43
C PRO A 791 -0.43 30.45 36.91
N ILE A 792 0.06 31.33 36.02
CA ILE A 792 0.13 32.78 36.26
C ILE A 792 -0.48 33.53 35.07
N ALA A 793 -1.35 34.49 35.35
CA ALA A 793 -2.02 35.35 34.36
C ALA A 793 -1.57 36.82 34.53
N VAL A 794 -1.37 37.55 33.41
CA VAL A 794 -1.23 39.02 33.40
C VAL A 794 -1.82 39.65 32.11
N VAL A 795 -2.97 40.32 32.29
CA VAL A 795 -3.40 41.63 31.72
C VAL A 795 -3.61 41.83 30.21
N SER A 796 -4.79 42.40 29.93
CA SER A 796 -5.35 42.86 28.65
C SER A 796 -4.72 44.15 28.08
N THR A 797 -4.94 44.39 26.80
CA THR A 797 -5.19 45.76 26.27
C THR A 797 -6.28 45.74 25.19
N THR A 798 -7.08 46.81 25.17
CA THR A 798 -8.23 47.00 24.29
C THR A 798 -7.89 47.94 23.14
N ALA A 799 -8.45 47.69 21.95
CA ALA A 799 -8.63 48.70 20.91
C ALA A 799 -9.90 48.40 20.10
N SER A 800 -10.90 49.27 20.23
CA SER A 800 -12.14 49.24 19.45
C SER A 800 -12.05 50.21 18.28
N GLY A 801 -12.61 49.83 17.14
CA GLY A 801 -12.80 50.69 15.96
C GLY A 801 -13.99 50.17 15.16
N SER A 802 -14.98 51.03 14.92
CA SER A 802 -16.31 50.64 14.46
C SER A 802 -16.72 51.33 13.16
N SER A 803 -17.79 50.81 12.53
CA SER A 803 -18.68 51.45 11.54
C SER A 803 -18.17 51.62 10.09
N SER A 804 -19.00 51.68 9.03
CA SER A 804 -20.37 51.14 8.79
C SER A 804 -20.89 51.47 7.35
N VAL A 805 -21.91 50.72 6.89
CA VAL A 805 -22.94 51.07 5.86
C VAL A 805 -22.63 51.01 4.34
N ASN A 806 -23.34 50.08 3.68
CA ASN A 806 -23.99 50.07 2.35
C ASN A 806 -23.80 51.22 1.33
N ARG A 807 -23.67 50.84 0.03
CA ARG A 807 -24.72 51.12 -0.98
C ARG A 807 -24.63 50.24 -2.24
N SER A 808 -25.76 50.14 -2.92
CA SER A 808 -26.00 49.38 -4.16
C SER A 808 -25.74 50.20 -5.44
N GLY A 809 -25.51 49.50 -6.54
CA GLY A 809 -25.50 50.05 -7.90
C GLY A 809 -25.45 48.93 -8.94
N ALA A 810 -26.36 48.94 -9.92
CA ALA A 810 -26.43 47.97 -11.00
C ALA A 810 -26.28 48.66 -12.36
N SER A 811 -25.65 48.00 -13.33
CA SER A 811 -25.69 48.35 -14.75
C SER A 811 -25.26 47.15 -15.60
N ASP A 812 -26.08 46.79 -16.59
CA ASP A 812 -25.81 45.72 -17.55
C ASP A 812 -24.70 46.07 -18.56
N SER A 813 -23.93 45.07 -19.02
CA SER A 813 -23.35 45.05 -20.36
C SER A 813 -22.90 43.64 -20.78
N ASP A 814 -23.60 43.09 -21.77
CA ASP A 814 -23.24 42.06 -22.77
C ASP A 814 -22.40 40.82 -22.41
N ASN A 815 -23.06 39.67 -22.59
CA ASN A 815 -22.47 38.33 -22.63
C ASN A 815 -21.50 38.13 -23.81
N ASN A 816 -20.25 37.80 -23.50
CA ASN A 816 -19.41 36.94 -24.32
C ASN A 816 -18.73 35.91 -23.41
N ASN A 817 -19.42 34.81 -23.13
CA ASN A 817 -18.96 33.78 -22.19
C ASN A 817 -18.30 32.63 -22.98
N PRO A 818 -16.95 32.56 -23.06
CA PRO A 818 -16.25 31.59 -23.92
C PRO A 818 -16.55 30.14 -23.54
N THR A 819 -16.98 29.91 -22.30
CA THR A 819 -17.42 28.61 -21.76
C THR A 819 -18.58 27.98 -22.55
N ILE A 820 -19.48 28.78 -23.14
CA ILE A 820 -20.61 28.25 -23.94
C ILE A 820 -20.12 27.81 -25.33
N GLN A 821 -19.20 28.58 -25.93
CA GLN A 821 -18.61 28.27 -27.23
C GLN A 821 -17.74 27.01 -27.15
N LEU A 822 -16.88 26.91 -26.13
CA LEU A 822 -16.10 25.71 -25.82
C LEU A 822 -16.98 24.47 -25.58
N ARG A 823 -18.13 24.61 -24.90
CA ARG A 823 -19.06 23.49 -24.69
C ARG A 823 -19.65 22.99 -26.01
N SER A 824 -19.97 23.90 -26.94
CA SER A 824 -20.46 23.53 -28.28
C SER A 824 -19.40 22.87 -29.17
N GLU A 825 -18.13 23.28 -29.06
CA GLU A 825 -17.01 22.65 -29.76
C GLU A 825 -16.71 21.25 -29.20
N MET A 826 -16.78 21.09 -27.87
CA MET A 826 -16.58 19.78 -27.23
C MET A 826 -17.71 18.78 -27.53
N GLU A 827 -18.95 19.24 -27.69
CA GLU A 827 -20.08 18.39 -28.14
C GLU A 827 -19.94 17.98 -29.62
N ASN A 828 -19.41 18.87 -30.48
CA ASN A 828 -19.07 18.50 -31.87
C ASN A 828 -17.93 17.47 -31.94
N LEU A 829 -16.85 17.67 -31.18
CA LEU A 829 -15.75 16.69 -31.09
C LEU A 829 -16.23 15.34 -30.57
N ARG A 830 -17.14 15.31 -29.59
CA ARG A 830 -17.76 14.07 -29.10
C ARG A 830 -18.54 13.35 -30.20
N ARG A 831 -19.30 14.09 -31.02
CA ARG A 831 -19.97 13.52 -32.21
C ARG A 831 -19.00 12.97 -33.24
N GLU A 832 -17.91 13.68 -33.55
CA GLU A 832 -16.89 13.16 -34.49
C GLU A 832 -16.22 11.89 -33.96
N VAL A 833 -15.93 11.80 -32.66
CA VAL A 833 -15.34 10.60 -32.03
C VAL A 833 -16.31 9.41 -32.07
N ASP A 834 -17.59 9.63 -31.80
CA ASP A 834 -18.60 8.57 -31.91
C ASP A 834 -18.87 8.17 -33.38
N GLU A 835 -18.81 9.11 -34.33
CA GLU A 835 -18.79 8.79 -35.77
C GLU A 835 -17.53 8.03 -36.21
N MET A 836 -16.36 8.31 -35.63
CA MET A 836 -15.13 7.55 -35.91
C MET A 836 -15.20 6.13 -35.36
N ARG A 837 -15.77 5.92 -34.16
CA ARG A 837 -16.07 4.58 -33.63
C ARG A 837 -17.03 3.80 -34.52
N ALA A 838 -18.08 4.45 -35.02
CA ALA A 838 -19.03 3.84 -35.95
C ALA A 838 -18.41 3.41 -37.31
N ARG A 839 -17.19 3.87 -37.64
CA ARG A 839 -16.48 3.55 -38.88
C ARG A 839 -15.48 2.38 -38.77
N ASN A 840 -15.44 1.65 -37.65
CA ASN A 840 -14.65 0.42 -37.46
C ASN A 840 -13.14 0.56 -37.81
N LEU A 841 -12.52 1.70 -37.49
CA LEU A 841 -11.08 1.97 -37.70
C LEU A 841 -10.30 1.97 -36.38
N TYR A 842 -10.38 0.89 -35.61
CA TYR A 842 -9.43 0.58 -34.54
C TYR A 842 -9.47 -0.94 -34.22
N GLU A 843 -8.41 -1.67 -34.57
CA GLU A 843 -8.18 -3.00 -33.98
C GLU A 843 -7.50 -2.83 -32.61
N PRO A 844 -7.90 -3.58 -31.57
CA PRO A 844 -7.20 -3.56 -30.28
C PRO A 844 -5.81 -4.21 -30.41
N PRO A 845 -4.80 -3.73 -29.66
CA PRO A 845 -3.45 -4.28 -29.71
C PRO A 845 -3.40 -5.73 -29.20
N PRO A 846 -2.45 -6.56 -29.69
CA PRO A 846 -2.42 -7.98 -29.38
C PRO A 846 -2.07 -8.25 -27.91
N GLN A 847 -2.82 -9.17 -27.30
CA GLN A 847 -2.45 -9.79 -26.02
C GLN A 847 -1.20 -10.66 -26.23
N TYR A 848 -0.17 -10.45 -25.41
CA TYR A 848 0.94 -11.38 -25.28
C TYR A 848 0.64 -12.37 -24.14
N ALA A 849 0.91 -13.65 -24.39
CA ALA A 849 0.66 -14.78 -23.51
C ALA A 849 1.88 -15.15 -22.65
#